data_AF-A0A918J4Y7-F1
#
_entry.id   AF-A0A918J4Y7-F1
#
_cell.length_a   1.000
_cell.length_b   1.000
_cell.length_c   1.000
_cell.angle_alpha   90.00
_cell.angle_beta   90.00
_cell.angle_gamma   90.00
#
_symmetry.space_group_name_H-M   'P 1'
#
loop_
_entity.id
_entity.type
_entity.pdbx_description
1 polymer ?
#
loop_
_entity_poly.entity_id
_entity_poly.type
_entity_poly.pdbx_seq_one_letter_code
_entity_poly.pdbx_strand_id
1 'polypeptide(L)'
;MRAFLLGLAMAFLGLTAHVGPVLAETVAKIVATHARDIEKPSRQTIGPVIADLAGSGDPMAARLLEAWGGKLLGKRKSDGAIFLLAPDAAGYALTDLQGASAGIAANAEITVLKPNAGVRGLIAAALVQFTLSDPDPAKRAEALNSIAKDPNVEALAALRGATANETDPALLARKLRLERLLTLRFDPDPKARVAAIEGFGADAGLDLRAALTPLLATTRIAAVTRPEGANIARSLTVGTDLSAADAYALLVTSGAAPARITREDQKQALAAHIAAGQVAGVPLSELGDQATRDRAYTALEAAGQVPSAATDDEVAKAIAAHGFYDVYTEADATVTAAARSALDRIALKVAAMQAADLSLDGLSLAAIYFLAAIGLAITFGVMGVINMAHGEFITMGAYTGYVVQQIVPGYTASLLVAFPLAFAVTFAAGVGMERLVIRHLYKRPLETLLATFGISIALQQIFKNIFGTQARPLTAPDWLGGALTLNDVISISYIRLAIIVLALLFLGFFLYLMKRTRLGLEVRAVTQNPAMAASMGINPDRINMLTFGLGSGIAGIAGVSIGLYAKVTSELGSDYIVQSFMTVVVGGVGNIWGALAGAGMIGGLQKAIEWLNPSNTLAAQTYMIIFIILFIQFRPRGIIALRGRAAGD
;
A
#
# COMPACT_ATOMS: atom_id res chain seq x y z
N MET A 1 2.87 -21.81 -63.86
CA MET A 1 2.75 -21.05 -62.58
C MET A 1 3.93 -21.20 -61.61
N ARG A 2 5.04 -21.88 -61.97
CA ARG A 2 6.29 -21.90 -61.19
C ARG A 2 7.40 -20.98 -61.75
N ALA A 3 7.35 -20.64 -63.05
CA ALA A 3 8.28 -19.67 -63.66
C ALA A 3 7.96 -18.20 -63.33
N PHE A 4 6.71 -17.88 -62.99
CA PHE A 4 6.29 -16.52 -62.60
C PHE A 4 6.66 -16.20 -61.13
N LEU A 5 6.77 -17.23 -60.28
CA LEU A 5 7.16 -17.10 -58.87
C LEU A 5 8.68 -16.96 -58.66
N LEU A 6 9.50 -17.43 -59.61
CA LEU A 6 10.96 -17.25 -59.58
C LEU A 6 11.41 -15.87 -60.07
N GLY A 7 10.65 -15.22 -60.96
CA GLY A 7 10.91 -13.84 -61.39
C GLY A 7 10.60 -12.80 -60.31
N LEU A 8 9.57 -13.04 -59.49
CA LEU A 8 9.19 -12.12 -58.40
C LEU A 8 10.15 -12.18 -57.20
N ALA A 9 10.85 -13.31 -57.01
CA ALA A 9 11.85 -13.47 -55.96
C ALA A 9 13.19 -12.76 -56.27
N MET A 10 13.52 -12.53 -57.55
CA MET A 10 14.71 -11.75 -57.93
C MET A 10 14.46 -10.24 -58.02
N ALA A 11 13.21 -9.78 -58.11
CA ALA A 11 12.88 -8.35 -58.16
C ALA A 11 12.82 -7.68 -56.76
N PHE A 12 12.69 -8.46 -55.68
CA PHE A 12 12.67 -7.96 -54.30
C PHE A 12 14.05 -7.95 -53.61
N LEU A 13 15.10 -8.37 -54.31
CA LEU A 13 16.50 -8.32 -53.85
C LEU A 13 17.28 -7.12 -54.40
N GLY A 14 16.62 -6.20 -55.13
CA GLY A 14 17.25 -5.07 -55.83
C GLY A 14 16.90 -3.67 -55.31
N LEU A 15 16.17 -3.54 -54.20
CA LEU A 15 15.85 -2.23 -53.59
C LEU A 15 16.18 -2.18 -52.10
N THR A 16 17.31 -2.75 -51.72
CA THR A 16 18.03 -2.23 -50.55
C THR A 16 18.74 -0.97 -51.01
N ALA A 17 18.13 0.19 -50.71
CA ALA A 17 18.89 1.43 -50.66
C ALA A 17 20.14 1.13 -49.81
N HIS A 18 21.30 1.13 -50.45
CA HIS A 18 22.57 1.17 -49.76
C HIS A 18 22.62 2.51 -49.03
N VAL A 19 22.02 2.57 -47.84
CA VAL A 19 22.66 3.31 -46.75
C VAL A 19 23.86 2.45 -46.43
N GLY A 20 24.97 2.71 -47.14
CA GLY A 20 26.27 2.20 -46.70
C GLY A 20 26.46 2.56 -45.23
N PRO A 21 27.23 1.78 -44.46
CA PRO A 21 27.56 2.18 -43.10
C PRO A 21 28.08 3.62 -43.19
N VAL A 22 27.37 4.57 -42.58
CA VAL A 22 27.98 5.84 -42.23
C VAL A 22 29.22 5.41 -41.46
N LEU A 23 30.40 5.61 -42.04
CA LEU A 23 31.67 5.25 -41.44
C LEU A 23 31.64 5.79 -40.01
N ALA A 24 31.57 4.89 -39.02
CA ALA A 24 31.57 5.27 -37.62
C ALA A 24 32.77 6.20 -37.41
N GLU A 25 32.47 7.47 -37.13
CA GLU A 25 33.51 8.46 -37.00
C GLU A 25 34.25 8.17 -35.70
N THR A 26 35.53 7.79 -35.78
CA THR A 26 36.28 7.38 -34.60
C THR A 26 36.35 8.55 -33.60
N VAL A 27 36.33 8.24 -32.30
CA VAL A 27 36.37 9.27 -31.24
C VAL A 27 37.54 10.24 -31.44
N ALA A 28 38.68 9.74 -31.92
CA ALA A 28 39.83 10.58 -32.26
C ALA A 28 39.53 11.65 -33.33
N LYS A 29 38.72 11.33 -34.35
CA LYS A 29 38.33 12.28 -35.39
C LYS A 29 37.30 13.30 -34.89
N ILE A 30 36.37 12.87 -34.05
CA ILE A 30 35.38 13.75 -33.39
C ILE A 30 36.09 14.74 -32.46
N VAL A 31 37.01 14.24 -31.62
CA VAL A 31 37.82 15.06 -30.71
C VAL A 31 38.71 16.04 -31.47
N ALA A 32 39.28 15.63 -32.61
CA ALA A 32 40.06 16.54 -33.45
C ALA A 32 39.20 17.65 -34.07
N THR A 33 37.98 17.33 -34.50
CA THR A 33 37.02 18.28 -35.09
C THR A 33 36.55 19.30 -34.06
N HIS A 34 36.31 18.86 -32.81
CA HIS A 34 35.77 19.67 -31.72
C HIS A 34 36.82 20.12 -30.68
N ALA A 35 38.11 20.08 -31.02
CA ALA A 35 39.20 20.30 -30.05
C ALA A 35 39.09 21.63 -29.30
N ARG A 36 38.65 22.71 -29.97
CA ARG A 36 38.48 24.04 -29.35
C ARG A 36 37.38 24.04 -28.29
N ASP A 37 36.26 23.38 -28.56
CA ASP A 37 35.12 23.31 -27.65
C ASP A 37 35.38 22.38 -26.47
N ILE A 38 36.23 21.36 -26.66
CA ILE A 38 36.70 20.49 -25.57
C ILE A 38 37.70 21.23 -24.65
N GLU A 39 38.57 22.07 -25.22
CA GLU A 39 39.54 22.87 -24.46
C GLU A 39 38.89 24.03 -23.68
N LYS A 40 37.87 24.67 -24.26
CA LYS A 40 37.14 25.79 -23.64
C LYS A 40 35.63 25.52 -23.63
N PRO A 41 35.15 24.58 -22.80
CA PRO A 41 33.77 24.13 -22.87
C PRO A 41 32.79 25.14 -22.29
N SER A 42 31.71 25.39 -23.04
CA SER A 42 30.56 26.19 -22.60
C SER A 42 29.27 25.39 -22.77
N ARG A 43 28.21 25.74 -22.01
CA ARG A 43 26.90 25.07 -22.14
C ARG A 43 26.30 25.23 -23.54
N GLN A 44 26.64 26.30 -24.25
CA GLN A 44 26.11 26.61 -25.59
C GLN A 44 26.86 25.88 -26.71
N THR A 45 28.16 25.63 -26.53
CA THR A 45 29.02 25.03 -27.58
C THR A 45 29.18 23.52 -27.46
N ILE A 46 28.89 22.94 -26.29
CA ILE A 46 29.19 21.52 -26.04
C ILE A 46 28.11 20.54 -26.51
N GLY A 47 26.91 21.03 -26.82
CA GLY A 47 25.79 20.19 -27.28
C GLY A 47 26.14 19.33 -28.51
N PRO A 48 26.66 19.92 -29.60
CA PRO A 48 27.07 19.17 -30.79
C PRO A 48 28.19 18.15 -30.51
N VAL A 49 29.20 18.51 -29.70
CA VAL A 49 30.30 17.60 -29.33
C VAL A 49 29.77 16.34 -28.63
N ILE A 50 28.86 16.52 -27.69
CA ILE A 50 28.24 15.43 -26.94
C ILE A 50 27.34 14.59 -27.86
N ALA A 51 26.58 15.22 -28.75
CA ALA A 51 25.72 14.52 -29.70
C ALA A 51 26.53 13.66 -30.68
N ASP A 52 27.63 14.17 -31.21
CA ASP A 52 28.51 13.45 -32.12
C ASP A 52 29.21 12.28 -31.40
N LEU A 53 29.70 12.50 -30.17
CA LEU A 53 30.27 11.44 -29.34
C LEU A 53 29.23 10.35 -29.01
N ALA A 54 28.02 10.75 -28.61
CA ALA A 54 26.92 9.83 -28.29
C ALA A 54 26.43 9.05 -29.52
N GLY A 55 26.41 9.68 -30.69
CA GLY A 55 26.00 9.08 -31.97
C GLY A 55 27.09 8.23 -32.64
N SER A 56 28.35 8.30 -32.19
CA SER A 56 29.48 7.59 -32.81
C SER A 56 29.39 6.07 -32.71
N GLY A 57 28.71 5.54 -31.69
CA GLY A 57 28.67 4.10 -31.40
C GLY A 57 30.01 3.51 -30.92
N ASP A 58 31.03 4.33 -30.67
CA ASP A 58 32.37 3.90 -30.24
C ASP A 58 32.40 3.69 -28.72
N PRO A 59 32.82 2.51 -28.20
CA PRO A 59 32.98 2.27 -26.76
C PRO A 59 33.91 3.26 -26.05
N MET A 60 34.85 3.89 -26.78
CA MET A 60 35.75 4.91 -26.24
C MET A 60 35.02 6.23 -25.93
N ALA A 61 33.89 6.50 -26.57
CA ALA A 61 33.15 7.76 -26.38
C ALA A 61 32.64 7.89 -24.94
N ALA A 62 32.09 6.80 -24.38
CA ALA A 62 31.65 6.76 -22.98
C ALA A 62 32.83 6.96 -22.02
N ARG A 63 33.96 6.27 -22.25
CA ARG A 63 35.17 6.40 -21.40
C ARG A 63 35.75 7.81 -21.43
N LEU A 64 35.72 8.47 -22.59
CA LEU A 64 36.14 9.86 -22.73
C LEU A 64 35.22 10.82 -21.97
N LEU A 65 33.90 10.65 -22.09
CA LEU A 65 32.93 11.46 -21.36
C LEU A 65 33.03 11.26 -19.85
N GLU A 66 33.21 10.02 -19.37
CA GLU A 66 33.47 9.72 -17.95
C GLU A 66 34.74 10.40 -17.45
N ALA A 67 35.86 10.23 -18.17
CA ALA A 67 37.13 10.83 -17.81
C ALA A 67 37.02 12.37 -17.80
N TRP A 68 36.33 12.95 -18.78
CA TRP A 68 36.16 14.39 -18.86
C TRP A 68 35.32 14.94 -17.70
N GLY A 69 34.16 14.33 -17.42
CA GLY A 69 33.33 14.68 -16.28
C GLY A 69 34.06 14.54 -14.94
N GLY A 70 34.93 13.54 -14.83
CA GLY A 70 35.79 13.25 -13.68
C GLY A 70 37.05 14.11 -13.56
N LYS A 71 37.30 15.05 -14.48
CA LYS A 71 38.54 15.87 -14.55
C LYS A 71 39.81 15.02 -14.75
N LEU A 72 39.67 13.90 -15.45
CA LEU A 72 40.69 12.95 -15.84
C LEU A 72 40.93 12.96 -17.36
N LEU A 73 40.62 14.06 -18.04
CA LEU A 73 40.98 14.29 -19.43
C LEU A 73 42.06 15.37 -19.49
N GLY A 74 43.14 15.14 -20.24
CA GLY A 74 44.26 16.08 -20.29
C GLY A 74 44.89 16.20 -21.66
N LYS A 75 45.43 17.39 -21.95
CA LYS A 75 46.20 17.70 -23.16
C LYS A 75 47.69 17.74 -22.83
N ARG A 76 48.50 16.94 -23.54
CA ARG A 76 49.96 16.96 -23.39
C ARG A 76 50.54 18.21 -24.07
N LYS A 77 51.44 18.92 -23.38
CA LYS A 77 51.96 20.21 -23.84
C LYS A 77 52.93 20.11 -25.02
N SER A 78 53.65 19.01 -25.17
CA SER A 78 54.69 18.84 -26.19
C SER A 78 54.11 18.68 -27.61
N ASP A 79 52.99 17.99 -27.76
CA ASP A 79 52.38 17.66 -29.06
C ASP A 79 50.90 18.04 -29.17
N GLY A 80 50.29 18.50 -28.07
CA GLY A 80 48.90 18.92 -28.05
C GLY A 80 47.89 17.78 -28.11
N ALA A 81 48.32 16.52 -27.98
CA ALA A 81 47.42 15.36 -28.02
C ALA A 81 46.61 15.22 -26.72
N ILE A 82 45.37 14.73 -26.83
CA ILE A 82 44.44 14.54 -25.71
C ILE A 82 44.48 13.07 -25.26
N PHE A 83 44.56 12.87 -23.94
CA PHE A 83 44.68 11.56 -23.29
C PHE A 83 43.69 11.42 -22.13
N LEU A 84 43.26 10.19 -21.88
CA LEU A 84 42.64 9.80 -20.61
C LEU A 84 43.74 9.66 -19.56
N LEU A 85 43.51 10.22 -18.37
CA LEU A 85 44.47 10.29 -17.29
C LEU A 85 44.09 9.30 -16.19
N ALA A 86 45.06 8.51 -15.73
CA ALA A 86 44.97 7.77 -14.48
C ALA A 86 46.04 8.28 -13.50
N PRO A 87 45.70 8.60 -12.24
CA PRO A 87 46.69 9.03 -11.24
C PRO A 87 47.78 7.98 -11.03
N ASP A 88 49.05 8.40 -11.05
CA ASP A 88 50.21 7.55 -10.81
C ASP A 88 51.23 8.26 -9.90
N ALA A 89 52.14 7.50 -9.26
CA ALA A 89 53.16 8.04 -8.37
C ALA A 89 54.08 9.06 -9.07
N ALA A 90 54.32 8.92 -10.38
CA ALA A 90 55.15 9.83 -11.18
C ALA A 90 54.36 10.92 -11.92
N GLY A 91 53.03 10.99 -11.76
CA GLY A 91 52.16 11.99 -12.39
C GLY A 91 50.85 11.39 -12.90
N TYR A 92 50.71 11.28 -14.23
CA TYR A 92 49.56 10.65 -14.87
C TYR A 92 49.99 9.55 -15.83
N ALA A 93 49.44 8.35 -15.67
CA ALA A 93 49.47 7.33 -16.71
C ALA A 93 48.48 7.74 -17.82
N LEU A 94 48.98 7.79 -19.06
CA LEU A 94 48.24 8.25 -20.23
C LEU A 94 47.69 7.07 -21.00
N THR A 95 46.41 7.13 -21.36
CA THR A 95 45.79 6.23 -22.34
C THR A 95 45.32 7.06 -23.54
N ASP A 96 45.69 6.64 -24.75
CA ASP A 96 45.26 7.33 -25.97
C ASP A 96 43.79 7.07 -26.30
N LEU A 97 43.28 7.76 -27.33
CA LEU A 97 41.89 7.65 -27.78
C LEU A 97 41.60 6.35 -28.55
N GLN A 98 42.59 5.46 -28.68
CA GLN A 98 42.46 4.11 -29.23
C GLN A 98 42.50 3.05 -28.13
N GLY A 99 42.75 3.46 -26.88
CA GLY A 99 42.78 2.58 -25.71
C GLY A 99 44.16 1.98 -25.41
N ALA A 100 45.21 2.39 -26.11
CA ALA A 100 46.57 1.95 -25.86
C ALA A 100 47.26 2.81 -24.79
N SER A 101 48.15 2.18 -24.02
CA SER A 101 48.97 2.88 -23.03
C SER A 101 50.00 3.75 -23.72
N ALA A 102 50.01 5.05 -23.40
CA ALA A 102 50.89 6.06 -23.97
C ALA A 102 51.99 6.52 -22.99
N GLY A 103 52.27 5.70 -21.97
CA GLY A 103 53.31 5.95 -20.96
C GLY A 103 52.85 6.82 -19.79
N ILE A 104 53.80 7.29 -18.99
CA ILE A 104 53.56 8.18 -17.84
C ILE A 104 54.12 9.56 -18.15
N ALA A 105 53.35 10.61 -17.86
CA ALA A 105 53.77 12.00 -18.01
C ALA A 105 53.75 12.73 -16.66
N ALA A 106 54.70 13.63 -16.46
CA ALA A 106 54.77 14.44 -15.25
C ALA A 106 53.60 15.45 -15.22
N ASN A 107 53.14 15.82 -14.01
CA ASN A 107 52.04 16.78 -13.85
C ASN A 107 52.28 18.12 -14.56
N ALA A 108 53.55 18.56 -14.69
CA ALA A 108 53.92 19.78 -15.37
C ALA A 108 53.73 19.72 -16.89
N GLU A 109 53.69 18.52 -17.48
CA GLU A 109 53.61 18.28 -18.93
C GLU A 109 52.17 18.17 -19.43
N ILE A 110 51.19 18.05 -18.52
CA ILE A 110 49.77 17.86 -18.84
C ILE A 110 48.96 19.10 -18.46
N THR A 111 48.09 19.54 -19.36
CA THR A 111 47.04 20.52 -19.07
C THR A 111 45.71 19.79 -18.88
N VAL A 112 45.23 19.70 -17.64
CA VAL A 112 43.95 19.03 -17.32
C VAL A 112 42.78 19.85 -17.85
N LEU A 113 41.92 19.22 -18.66
CA LEU A 113 40.73 19.82 -19.25
C LEU A 113 39.56 19.69 -18.26
N LYS A 114 39.19 20.81 -17.62
CA LYS A 114 38.20 20.83 -16.54
C LYS A 114 36.86 21.37 -17.03
N PRO A 115 35.79 20.55 -17.12
CA PRO A 115 34.48 21.05 -17.46
C PRO A 115 33.87 21.85 -16.29
N ASN A 116 33.12 22.91 -16.61
CA ASN A 116 32.35 23.66 -15.62
C ASN A 116 31.12 22.86 -15.14
N ALA A 117 30.43 23.35 -14.11
CA ALA A 117 29.28 22.63 -13.54
C ALA A 117 28.15 22.36 -14.54
N GLY A 118 27.84 23.31 -15.43
CA GLY A 118 26.80 23.14 -16.46
C GLY A 118 27.16 22.10 -17.52
N VAL A 119 28.41 22.06 -17.95
CA VAL A 119 28.92 21.06 -18.93
C VAL A 119 28.96 19.67 -18.30
N ARG A 120 29.34 19.54 -17.02
CA ARG A 120 29.29 18.25 -16.32
C ARG A 120 27.87 17.67 -16.25
N GLY A 121 26.85 18.51 -16.12
CA GLY A 121 25.45 18.09 -16.18
C GLY A 121 25.08 17.47 -17.54
N LEU A 122 25.50 18.11 -18.64
CA LEU A 122 25.27 17.60 -20.00
C LEU A 122 26.05 16.30 -20.29
N ILE A 123 27.29 16.20 -19.79
CA ILE A 123 28.09 14.97 -19.89
C ILE A 123 27.42 13.82 -19.12
N ALA A 124 26.97 14.08 -17.88
CA ALA A 124 26.27 13.08 -17.09
C ALA A 124 24.97 12.61 -17.78
N ALA A 125 24.20 13.53 -18.36
CA ALA A 125 23.02 13.21 -19.15
C ALA A 125 23.34 12.32 -20.37
N ALA A 126 24.43 12.61 -21.08
CA ALA A 126 24.86 11.80 -22.22
C ALA A 126 25.34 10.40 -21.81
N LEU A 127 26.05 10.29 -20.68
CA LEU A 127 26.47 9.00 -20.12
C LEU A 127 25.29 8.09 -19.78
N VAL A 128 24.17 8.66 -19.30
CA VAL A 128 22.93 7.90 -19.08
C VAL A 128 22.46 7.22 -20.36
N GLN A 129 22.54 7.88 -21.52
CA GLN A 129 22.16 7.28 -22.82
C GLN A 129 23.04 6.08 -23.19
N PHE A 130 24.35 6.15 -22.90
CA PHE A 130 25.28 5.03 -23.10
C PHE A 130 24.93 3.86 -22.19
N THR A 131 24.68 4.09 -20.89
CA THR A 131 24.32 3.00 -19.96
C THR A 131 22.97 2.38 -20.30
N LEU A 132 22.01 3.16 -20.81
CA LEU A 132 20.71 2.66 -21.28
C LEU A 132 20.82 1.79 -22.55
N SER A 133 21.93 1.89 -23.28
CA SER A 133 22.22 1.14 -24.50
C SER A 133 23.37 0.15 -24.31
N ASP A 134 23.79 -0.10 -23.07
CA ASP A 134 24.89 -1.02 -22.75
C ASP A 134 24.55 -2.45 -23.20
N PRO A 135 25.50 -3.20 -23.78
CA PRO A 135 25.30 -4.61 -24.12
C PRO A 135 24.83 -5.47 -22.92
N ASP A 136 25.19 -5.10 -21.69
CA ASP A 136 24.80 -5.79 -20.46
C ASP A 136 23.38 -5.38 -20.01
N PRO A 137 22.40 -6.32 -19.97
CA PRO A 137 21.05 -6.03 -19.48
C PRO A 137 21.01 -5.60 -18.01
N ALA A 138 21.94 -6.03 -17.15
CA ALA A 138 21.96 -5.66 -15.73
C ALA A 138 22.27 -4.17 -15.56
N LYS A 139 23.25 -3.65 -16.31
CA LYS A 139 23.60 -2.22 -16.32
C LYS A 139 22.46 -1.36 -16.86
N ARG A 140 21.80 -1.81 -17.93
CA ARG A 140 20.60 -1.13 -18.44
C ARG A 140 19.48 -1.08 -17.39
N ALA A 141 19.26 -2.18 -16.66
CA ALA A 141 18.29 -2.23 -15.57
C ALA A 141 18.64 -1.27 -14.42
N GLU A 142 19.92 -1.15 -14.06
CA GLU A 142 20.42 -0.23 -13.05
C GLU A 142 20.25 1.23 -13.46
N ALA A 143 20.54 1.56 -14.73
CA ALA A 143 20.29 2.90 -15.27
C ALA A 143 18.80 3.29 -15.16
N LEU A 144 17.89 2.37 -15.49
CA LEU A 144 16.45 2.59 -15.33
C LEU A 144 16.06 2.81 -13.85
N ASN A 145 16.67 2.09 -12.92
CA ASN A 145 16.44 2.29 -11.48
C ASN A 145 16.92 3.68 -11.02
N SER A 146 18.07 4.14 -11.53
CA SER A 146 18.61 5.46 -11.21
C SER A 146 17.68 6.58 -11.69
N ILE A 147 17.23 6.50 -12.95
CA ILE A 147 16.29 7.48 -13.53
C ILE A 147 14.95 7.47 -12.80
N ALA A 148 14.45 6.30 -12.39
CA ALA A 148 13.21 6.20 -11.63
C ALA A 148 13.30 6.85 -10.25
N LYS A 149 14.48 6.84 -9.62
CA LYS A 149 14.72 7.48 -8.31
C LYS A 149 14.86 9.00 -8.42
N ASP A 150 15.51 9.49 -9.48
CA ASP A 150 15.71 10.93 -9.72
C ASP A 150 15.27 11.34 -11.13
N PRO A 151 13.94 11.51 -11.36
CA PRO A 151 13.42 11.85 -12.68
C PRO A 151 13.78 13.29 -13.06
N ASN A 152 14.39 13.48 -14.24
CA ASN A 152 14.75 14.78 -14.78
C ASN A 152 14.45 14.88 -16.29
N VAL A 153 14.56 16.10 -16.83
CA VAL A 153 14.24 16.43 -18.22
C VAL A 153 15.23 15.77 -19.17
N GLU A 154 16.51 15.71 -18.80
CA GLU A 154 17.58 15.13 -19.61
C GLU A 154 17.40 13.62 -19.84
N ALA A 155 16.92 12.89 -18.83
CA ALA A 155 16.66 11.46 -18.92
C ALA A 155 15.52 11.12 -19.90
N LEU A 156 14.56 12.03 -20.11
CA LEU A 156 13.46 11.81 -21.07
C LEU A 156 14.00 11.71 -22.50
N ALA A 157 14.91 12.61 -22.88
CA ALA A 157 15.53 12.58 -24.20
C ALA A 157 16.37 11.31 -24.40
N ALA A 158 17.14 10.92 -23.38
CA ALA A 158 17.94 9.70 -23.43
C ALA A 158 17.08 8.43 -23.57
N LEU A 159 15.95 8.35 -22.87
CA LEU A 159 15.01 7.21 -22.96
C LEU A 159 14.40 7.07 -24.36
N ARG A 160 13.97 8.18 -24.98
CA ARG A 160 13.40 8.17 -26.35
C ARG A 160 14.37 7.62 -27.39
N GLY A 161 15.66 7.94 -27.25
CA GLY A 161 16.70 7.40 -28.13
C GLY A 161 17.02 5.92 -27.89
N ALA A 162 16.85 5.44 -26.65
CA ALA A 162 17.25 4.10 -26.24
C ALA A 162 16.14 3.03 -26.33
N THR A 163 14.89 3.40 -26.63
CA THR A 163 13.75 2.47 -26.75
C THR A 163 13.74 1.70 -28.07
N ALA A 164 14.14 2.34 -29.18
CA ALA A 164 14.09 1.73 -30.52
C ALA A 164 15.00 0.50 -30.69
N ASN A 165 16.10 0.44 -29.92
CA ASN A 165 17.13 -0.60 -30.05
C ASN A 165 17.06 -1.65 -28.91
N GLU A 166 16.03 -1.62 -28.06
CA GLU A 166 15.90 -2.56 -26.95
C GLU A 166 15.32 -3.91 -27.40
N THR A 167 16.09 -4.97 -27.17
CA THR A 167 15.72 -6.34 -27.58
C THR A 167 15.07 -7.16 -26.46
N ASP A 168 15.29 -6.80 -25.18
CA ASP A 168 14.69 -7.49 -24.04
C ASP A 168 13.26 -6.97 -23.80
N PRO A 169 12.22 -7.81 -23.90
CA PRO A 169 10.82 -7.40 -23.72
C PRO A 169 10.53 -6.78 -22.34
N ALA A 170 11.16 -7.27 -21.27
CA ALA A 170 10.94 -6.77 -19.92
C ALA A 170 11.60 -5.40 -19.72
N LEU A 171 12.82 -5.21 -20.24
CA LEU A 171 13.48 -3.91 -20.20
C LEU A 171 12.80 -2.89 -21.12
N LEU A 172 12.30 -3.31 -22.28
CA LEU A 172 11.53 -2.46 -23.18
C LEU A 172 10.25 -1.96 -22.49
N ALA A 173 9.50 -2.85 -21.83
CA ALA A 173 8.31 -2.46 -21.08
C ALA A 173 8.63 -1.45 -19.96
N ARG A 174 9.76 -1.64 -19.25
CA ARG A 174 10.22 -0.69 -18.21
C ARG A 174 10.65 0.66 -18.81
N LYS A 175 11.39 0.66 -19.93
CA LYS A 175 11.78 1.88 -20.66
C LYS A 175 10.56 2.67 -21.11
N LEU A 176 9.62 2.02 -21.79
CA LEU A 176 8.38 2.66 -22.28
C LEU A 176 7.52 3.21 -21.13
N ARG A 177 7.41 2.47 -20.03
CA ARG A 177 6.72 2.96 -18.82
C ARG A 177 7.38 4.21 -18.27
N LEU A 178 8.69 4.17 -18.07
CA LEU A 178 9.45 5.28 -17.48
C LEU A 178 9.45 6.51 -18.40
N GLU A 179 9.61 6.31 -19.71
CA GLU A 179 9.48 7.37 -20.72
C GLU A 179 8.11 8.05 -20.64
N ARG A 180 7.03 7.29 -20.47
CA ARG A 180 5.68 7.85 -20.32
C ARG A 180 5.51 8.63 -19.00
N LEU A 181 6.07 8.12 -17.90
CA LEU A 181 6.10 8.82 -16.60
C LEU A 181 6.90 10.13 -16.68
N LEU A 182 7.99 10.17 -17.44
CA LEU A 182 8.76 11.39 -17.62
C LEU A 182 8.08 12.34 -18.62
N THR A 183 7.44 11.81 -19.67
CA THR A 183 6.69 12.60 -20.66
C THR A 183 5.60 13.41 -19.98
N LEU A 184 4.75 12.79 -19.14
CA LEU A 184 3.69 13.54 -18.45
C LEU A 184 4.21 14.64 -17.51
N ARG A 185 5.43 14.48 -16.97
CA ARG A 185 6.03 15.44 -16.03
C ARG A 185 6.79 16.57 -16.72
N PHE A 186 7.52 16.27 -17.80
CA PHE A 186 8.58 17.14 -18.31
C PHE A 186 8.45 17.50 -19.79
N ASP A 187 7.56 16.86 -20.56
CA ASP A 187 7.43 17.20 -21.97
C ASP A 187 6.91 18.64 -22.14
N PRO A 188 7.46 19.43 -23.07
CA PRO A 188 7.02 20.81 -23.26
C PRO A 188 5.64 20.91 -23.95
N ASP A 189 5.17 19.88 -24.65
CA ASP A 189 3.85 19.89 -25.32
C ASP A 189 2.76 19.36 -24.38
N PRO A 190 1.78 20.20 -23.98
CA PRO A 190 0.66 19.77 -23.15
C PRO A 190 -0.12 18.59 -23.74
N LYS A 191 -0.24 18.51 -25.07
CA LYS A 191 -0.96 17.41 -25.73
C LYS A 191 -0.22 16.07 -25.54
N ALA A 192 1.10 16.07 -25.69
CA ALA A 192 1.93 14.89 -25.43
C ALA A 192 1.83 14.45 -23.96
N ARG A 193 1.78 15.41 -23.02
CA ARG A 193 1.60 15.11 -21.59
C ARG A 193 0.24 14.50 -21.29
N VAL A 194 -0.84 15.08 -21.82
CA VAL A 194 -2.20 14.54 -21.67
C VAL A 194 -2.29 13.13 -22.27
N ALA A 195 -1.75 12.92 -23.47
CA ALA A 195 -1.71 11.61 -24.10
C ALA A 195 -0.90 10.59 -23.27
N ALA A 196 0.19 11.02 -22.62
CA ALA A 196 0.96 10.18 -21.71
C ALA A 196 0.15 9.79 -20.46
N ILE A 197 -0.59 10.73 -19.85
CA ILE A 197 -1.48 10.48 -18.70
C ILE A 197 -2.58 9.48 -19.08
N GLU A 198 -3.27 9.72 -20.20
CA GLU A 198 -4.35 8.86 -20.69
C GLU A 198 -3.85 7.48 -21.12
N GLY A 199 -2.63 7.41 -21.66
CA GLY A 199 -1.98 6.18 -22.09
C GLY A 199 -1.68 5.18 -20.97
N PHE A 200 -1.76 5.58 -19.69
CA PHE A 200 -1.71 4.63 -18.57
C PHE A 200 -3.02 3.86 -18.38
N GLY A 201 -4.15 4.35 -18.90
CA GLY A 201 -5.43 3.66 -18.84
C GLY A 201 -5.83 3.26 -17.41
N ALA A 202 -5.81 1.96 -17.13
CA ALA A 202 -6.25 1.38 -15.85
C ALA A 202 -5.09 1.10 -14.87
N ASP A 203 -3.91 1.65 -15.11
CA ASP A 203 -2.77 1.51 -14.21
C ASP A 203 -3.05 2.10 -12.82
N ALA A 204 -2.68 1.40 -11.75
CA ALA A 204 -2.86 1.85 -10.35
C ALA A 204 -1.53 1.90 -9.57
N GLY A 205 -0.41 1.90 -10.29
CA GLY A 205 0.93 1.90 -9.75
C GLY A 205 1.20 3.09 -8.81
N LEU A 206 2.05 2.85 -7.82
CA LEU A 206 2.49 3.90 -6.88
C LEU A 206 3.32 4.98 -7.59
N ASP A 207 4.12 4.58 -8.56
CA ASP A 207 4.96 5.45 -9.40
C ASP A 207 4.14 6.43 -10.24
N LEU A 208 3.05 5.98 -10.85
CA LEU A 208 2.14 6.85 -11.60
C LEU A 208 1.50 7.90 -10.68
N ARG A 209 1.01 7.49 -9.50
CA ARG A 209 0.46 8.42 -8.51
C ARG A 209 1.49 9.45 -8.06
N ALA A 210 2.72 9.01 -7.80
CA ALA A 210 3.83 9.89 -7.46
C ALA A 210 4.18 10.87 -8.58
N ALA A 211 4.05 10.47 -9.85
CA ALA A 211 4.30 11.33 -11.00
C ALA A 211 3.16 12.34 -11.27
N LEU A 212 1.91 11.97 -10.99
CA LEU A 212 0.72 12.82 -11.19
C LEU A 212 0.54 13.86 -10.08
N THR A 213 0.89 13.52 -8.83
CA THR A 213 0.62 14.38 -7.66
C THR A 213 1.26 15.77 -7.76
N PRO A 214 2.54 15.93 -8.18
CA PRO A 214 3.15 17.24 -8.38
C PRO A 214 2.46 18.12 -9.42
N LEU A 215 1.74 17.53 -10.40
CA LEU A 215 1.00 18.30 -11.41
C LEU A 215 -0.19 19.05 -10.80
N LEU A 216 -0.70 18.59 -9.66
CA LEU A 216 -1.80 19.21 -8.92
C LEU A 216 -1.32 20.01 -7.70
N ALA A 217 -0.01 20.22 -7.57
CA ALA A 217 0.51 21.11 -6.53
C ALA A 217 -0.02 22.53 -6.75
N THR A 218 -0.35 23.20 -5.65
CA THR A 218 -0.92 24.55 -5.66
C THR A 218 -0.07 25.49 -4.85
N THR A 219 -0.01 26.75 -5.28
CA THR A 219 0.52 27.87 -4.54
C THR A 219 -0.61 28.83 -4.22
N ARG A 220 -0.62 29.31 -2.99
CA ARG A 220 -1.61 30.28 -2.55
C ARG A 220 -1.14 31.68 -2.88
N ILE A 221 -2.00 32.48 -3.50
CA ILE A 221 -1.72 33.86 -3.85
C ILE A 221 -2.85 34.80 -3.43
N ALA A 222 -2.49 36.05 -3.18
CA ALA A 222 -3.43 37.16 -3.05
C ALA A 222 -3.32 38.06 -4.28
N ALA A 223 -4.46 38.46 -4.84
CA ALA A 223 -4.51 39.37 -5.97
C ALA A 223 -5.74 40.28 -5.87
N VAL A 224 -5.60 41.55 -6.24
CA VAL A 224 -6.71 42.53 -6.23
C VAL A 224 -7.80 42.09 -7.20
N THR A 225 -7.41 41.58 -8.37
CA THR A 225 -8.29 40.99 -9.37
C THR A 225 -7.89 39.55 -9.62
N ARG A 226 -8.85 38.73 -10.07
CA ARG A 226 -8.59 37.36 -10.48
C ARG A 226 -7.45 37.34 -11.52
N PRO A 227 -6.35 36.61 -11.31
CA PRO A 227 -5.22 36.64 -12.23
C PRO A 227 -5.63 36.05 -13.59
N GLU A 228 -5.47 36.82 -14.66
CA GLU A 228 -5.78 36.39 -16.02
C GLU A 228 -4.74 35.37 -16.51
N GLY A 229 -5.19 34.30 -17.15
CA GLY A 229 -4.33 33.22 -17.64
C GLY A 229 -3.78 32.26 -16.59
N ALA A 230 -4.00 32.51 -15.29
CA ALA A 230 -3.62 31.58 -14.23
C ALA A 230 -4.57 30.38 -14.16
N ASN A 231 -4.00 29.19 -13.98
CA ASN A 231 -4.76 27.96 -13.76
C ASN A 231 -5.23 27.88 -12.30
N ILE A 232 -6.42 28.40 -12.01
CA ILE A 232 -6.95 28.49 -10.64
C ILE A 232 -7.56 27.17 -10.21
N ALA A 233 -7.05 26.59 -9.12
CA ALA A 233 -7.57 25.38 -8.50
C ALA A 233 -8.83 25.65 -7.67
N ARG A 234 -8.80 26.70 -6.85
CA ARG A 234 -9.96 27.16 -6.05
C ARG A 234 -9.83 28.62 -5.64
N SER A 235 -10.98 29.28 -5.48
CA SER A 235 -11.08 30.57 -4.80
C SER A 235 -11.33 30.33 -3.31
N LEU A 236 -10.68 31.09 -2.44
CA LEU A 236 -10.72 30.93 -1.00
C LEU A 236 -11.54 32.04 -0.36
N THR A 237 -12.34 31.69 0.64
CA THR A 237 -13.12 32.66 1.41
C THR A 237 -12.49 32.83 2.79
N VAL A 238 -12.23 34.08 3.19
CA VAL A 238 -11.67 34.40 4.51
C VAL A 238 -12.75 34.14 5.58
N GLY A 239 -12.38 33.42 6.64
CA GLY A 239 -13.26 32.96 7.71
C GLY A 239 -13.65 31.48 7.61
N THR A 240 -13.78 30.94 6.39
CA THR A 240 -14.08 29.51 6.18
C THR A 240 -12.84 28.72 5.74
N ASP A 241 -12.16 29.19 4.70
CA ASP A 241 -11.01 28.47 4.10
C ASP A 241 -9.66 29.02 4.58
N LEU A 242 -9.65 30.27 5.05
CA LEU A 242 -8.45 30.98 5.48
C LEU A 242 -8.75 31.86 6.69
N SER A 243 -7.89 31.82 7.72
CA SER A 243 -8.04 32.76 8.84
C SER A 243 -7.68 34.18 8.37
N ALA A 244 -8.25 35.21 9.00
CA ALA A 244 -7.90 36.60 8.68
C ALA A 244 -6.41 36.90 8.90
N ALA A 245 -5.78 36.25 9.88
CA ALA A 245 -4.35 36.36 10.14
C ALA A 245 -3.51 35.79 9.00
N ASP A 246 -3.86 34.59 8.51
CA ASP A 246 -3.14 33.94 7.40
C ASP A 246 -3.36 34.69 6.08
N ALA A 247 -4.58 35.21 5.86
CA ALA A 247 -4.90 36.05 4.71
C ALA A 247 -4.02 37.30 4.68
N TYR A 248 -3.87 37.98 5.83
CA TYR A 248 -3.01 39.14 5.92
C TYR A 248 -1.52 38.80 5.80
N ALA A 249 -1.07 37.73 6.45
CA ALA A 249 0.32 37.27 6.34
C ALA A 249 0.72 36.99 4.88
N LEU A 250 -0.22 36.48 4.07
CA LEU A 250 -0.02 36.25 2.65
C LEU A 250 0.18 37.58 1.88
N LEU A 251 -0.60 38.61 2.20
CA LEU A 251 -0.44 39.96 1.61
C LEU A 251 0.90 40.59 1.96
N VAL A 252 1.37 40.39 3.20
CA VAL A 252 2.69 40.88 3.62
C VAL A 252 3.80 40.14 2.88
N THR A 253 3.69 38.81 2.78
CA THR A 253 4.70 37.98 2.11
C THR A 253 4.79 38.27 0.61
N SER A 254 3.67 38.62 -0.04
CA SER A 254 3.65 39.04 -1.44
C SER A 254 4.08 40.50 -1.66
N GLY A 255 4.35 41.26 -0.60
CA GLY A 255 4.68 42.68 -0.66
C GLY A 255 3.48 43.58 -1.00
N ALA A 256 2.26 43.06 -0.91
CA ALA A 256 1.02 43.80 -1.19
C ALA A 256 0.51 44.62 0.01
N ALA A 257 1.03 44.37 1.22
CA ALA A 257 0.70 45.13 2.43
C ALA A 257 1.90 45.22 3.39
N PRO A 258 2.01 46.28 4.22
CA PRO A 258 3.06 46.40 5.23
C PRO A 258 2.81 45.44 6.41
N ALA A 259 3.82 45.23 7.27
CA ALA A 259 3.66 44.40 8.45
C ALA A 259 2.62 44.99 9.42
N ARG A 260 1.83 44.14 10.07
CA ARG A 260 0.85 44.56 11.07
C ARG A 260 1.55 45.08 12.32
N ILE A 261 1.10 46.22 12.86
CA ILE A 261 1.58 46.71 14.14
C ILE A 261 0.98 45.91 15.30
N THR A 262 1.78 45.60 16.32
CA THR A 262 1.23 44.99 17.54
C THR A 262 0.52 46.04 18.39
N ARG A 263 -0.47 45.65 19.17
CA ARG A 263 -1.20 46.58 20.05
C ARG A 263 -0.30 47.28 21.06
N GLU A 264 0.73 46.61 21.53
CA GLU A 264 1.67 47.20 22.48
C GLU A 264 2.59 48.20 21.80
N ASP A 265 3.12 47.88 20.61
CA ASP A 265 3.94 48.82 19.83
C ASP A 265 3.12 50.05 19.41
N GLN A 266 1.86 49.86 19.03
CA GLN A 266 0.95 50.96 18.69
C GLN A 266 0.73 51.88 19.90
N LYS A 267 0.46 51.31 21.10
CA LYS A 267 0.30 52.12 22.32
C LYS A 267 1.59 52.85 22.68
N GLN A 268 2.74 52.20 22.57
CA GLN A 268 4.05 52.83 22.85
C GLN A 268 4.34 53.98 21.89
N ALA A 269 4.07 53.78 20.59
CA ALA A 269 4.19 54.83 19.59
C ALA A 269 3.26 56.00 19.90
N LEU A 270 1.97 55.76 20.15
CA LEU A 270 1.02 56.82 20.52
C LEU A 270 1.44 57.56 21.80
N ALA A 271 1.91 56.84 22.83
CA ALA A 271 2.36 57.42 24.09
C ALA A 271 3.58 58.34 23.92
N ALA A 272 4.50 58.00 23.02
CA ALA A 272 5.68 58.81 22.72
C ALA A 272 5.35 60.15 22.03
N HIS A 273 4.17 60.28 21.41
CA HIS A 273 3.74 61.45 20.66
C HIS A 273 2.59 62.24 21.33
N ILE A 274 2.41 62.08 22.65
CA ILE A 274 1.43 62.86 23.41
C ILE A 274 1.93 64.31 23.57
N ALA A 275 1.13 65.27 23.11
CA ALA A 275 1.36 66.69 23.33
C ALA A 275 0.06 67.39 23.73
N ALA A 276 0.11 68.21 24.79
CA ALA A 276 -1.05 69.00 25.27
C ALA A 276 -2.33 68.17 25.53
N GLY A 277 -2.19 66.91 25.98
CA GLY A 277 -3.32 66.03 26.30
C GLY A 277 -3.98 65.36 25.07
N GLN A 278 -3.34 65.44 23.90
CA GLN A 278 -3.80 64.84 22.65
C GLN A 278 -2.66 64.12 21.91
N VAL A 279 -2.99 63.21 21.00
CA VAL A 279 -2.05 62.57 20.06
C VAL A 279 -2.62 62.72 18.66
N ALA A 280 -1.88 63.36 17.75
CA ALA A 280 -2.32 63.60 16.36
C ALA A 280 -3.75 64.20 16.23
N GLY A 281 -4.14 65.09 17.15
CA GLY A 281 -5.46 65.73 17.17
C GLY A 281 -6.57 64.90 17.85
N VAL A 282 -6.26 63.73 18.41
CA VAL A 282 -7.19 62.87 19.14
C VAL A 282 -6.99 63.04 20.66
N PRO A 283 -8.05 63.36 21.45
CA PRO A 283 -7.97 63.45 22.91
C PRO A 283 -7.61 62.13 23.59
N LEU A 284 -6.79 62.18 24.64
CA LEU A 284 -6.40 61.00 25.43
C LEU A 284 -7.60 60.21 25.97
N SER A 285 -8.71 60.90 26.30
CA SER A 285 -9.94 60.28 26.79
C SER A 285 -10.61 59.35 25.77
N GLU A 286 -10.36 59.55 24.48
CA GLU A 286 -10.96 58.78 23.39
C GLU A 286 -10.06 57.61 22.92
N LEU A 287 -8.78 57.61 23.31
CA LEU A 287 -7.83 56.54 23.00
C LEU A 287 -8.11 55.20 23.73
N GLY A 288 -9.19 55.11 24.51
CA GLY A 288 -9.70 53.85 25.05
C GLY A 288 -10.30 52.94 23.97
N ASP A 289 -10.81 53.52 22.88
CA ASP A 289 -11.34 52.82 21.72
C ASP A 289 -10.24 52.45 20.70
N GLN A 290 -10.31 51.25 20.12
CA GLN A 290 -9.28 50.76 19.19
C GLN A 290 -9.33 51.49 17.85
N ALA A 291 -10.51 51.76 17.30
CA ALA A 291 -10.65 52.49 16.03
C ALA A 291 -10.09 53.92 16.14
N THR A 292 -10.20 54.51 17.32
CA THR A 292 -9.65 55.83 17.61
C THR A 292 -8.12 55.81 17.76
N ARG A 293 -7.54 54.75 18.32
CA ARG A 293 -6.08 54.51 18.30
C ARG A 293 -5.53 54.30 16.90
N ASP A 294 -6.24 53.54 16.07
CA ASP A 294 -5.86 53.28 14.67
C ASP A 294 -5.82 54.59 13.88
N ARG A 295 -6.86 55.42 13.97
CA ARG A 295 -6.89 56.75 13.34
C ARG A 295 -5.75 57.67 13.78
N ALA A 296 -5.46 57.70 15.09
CA ALA A 296 -4.35 58.49 15.63
C ALA A 296 -2.99 58.01 15.09
N TYR A 297 -2.80 56.70 15.00
CA TYR A 297 -1.57 56.10 14.47
C TYR A 297 -1.39 56.42 12.97
N THR A 298 -2.43 56.20 12.15
CA THR A 298 -2.40 56.52 10.72
C THR A 298 -2.10 58.01 10.47
N ALA A 299 -2.60 58.91 11.33
CA ALA A 299 -2.30 60.35 11.23
C ALA A 299 -0.82 60.67 11.54
N LEU A 300 -0.21 60.00 12.52
CA LEU A 300 1.23 60.11 12.80
C LEU A 300 2.08 59.51 11.68
N GLU A 301 1.64 58.40 11.09
CA GLU A 301 2.32 57.75 9.97
C GLU A 301 2.33 58.67 8.74
N ALA A 302 1.19 59.29 8.43
CA ALA A 302 1.08 60.27 7.35
C ALA A 302 1.96 61.51 7.57
N ALA A 303 2.22 61.88 8.83
CA ALA A 303 3.14 62.95 9.21
C ALA A 303 4.62 62.51 9.22
N GLY A 304 4.92 61.23 8.92
CA GLY A 304 6.27 60.66 8.95
C GLY A 304 6.86 60.53 10.35
N GLN A 305 6.02 60.53 11.39
CA GLN A 305 6.45 60.56 12.80
C GLN A 305 6.58 59.16 13.42
N VAL A 306 5.94 58.15 12.82
CA VAL A 306 6.02 56.73 13.25
C VAL A 306 6.34 55.83 12.05
N PRO A 307 6.89 54.61 12.30
CA PRO A 307 7.18 53.66 11.23
C PRO A 307 5.92 53.23 10.46
N SER A 308 6.09 52.92 9.17
CA SER A 308 4.97 52.41 8.37
C SER A 308 4.60 50.98 8.77
N ALA A 309 3.38 50.81 9.27
CA ALA A 309 2.85 49.55 9.77
C ALA A 309 1.33 49.58 9.76
N ALA A 310 0.68 48.48 9.38
CA ALA A 310 -0.77 48.46 9.26
C ALA A 310 -1.48 48.29 10.59
N THR A 311 -2.49 49.14 10.80
CA THR A 311 -3.47 49.09 11.87
C THR A 311 -4.53 47.98 11.67
N ASP A 312 -5.33 47.67 12.68
CA ASP A 312 -6.35 46.61 12.60
C ASP A 312 -7.41 46.94 11.53
N ASP A 313 -7.79 48.21 11.39
CA ASP A 313 -8.70 48.69 10.33
C ASP A 313 -8.09 48.60 8.92
N GLU A 314 -6.80 48.90 8.75
CA GLU A 314 -6.10 48.78 7.46
C GLU A 314 -5.91 47.33 7.05
N VAL A 315 -5.66 46.43 8.01
CA VAL A 315 -5.65 44.98 7.80
C VAL A 315 -7.00 44.52 7.23
N ALA A 316 -8.11 44.92 7.84
CA ALA A 316 -9.44 44.53 7.40
C ALA A 316 -9.76 45.03 5.98
N LYS A 317 -9.41 46.29 5.68
CA LYS A 317 -9.57 46.86 4.33
C LYS A 317 -8.70 46.18 3.29
N ALA A 318 -7.45 45.89 3.62
CA ALA A 318 -6.51 45.21 2.72
C ALA A 318 -7.01 43.80 2.37
N ILE A 319 -7.50 43.05 3.36
CA ILE A 319 -8.12 41.74 3.11
C ILE A 319 -9.35 41.88 2.22
N ALA A 320 -10.23 42.84 2.49
CA ALA A 320 -11.45 43.05 1.70
C ALA A 320 -11.18 43.48 0.24
N ALA A 321 -10.04 44.13 -0.01
CA ALA A 321 -9.63 44.58 -1.33
C ALA A 321 -8.98 43.47 -2.19
N HIS A 322 -8.68 42.31 -1.63
CA HIS A 322 -7.98 41.23 -2.34
C HIS A 322 -8.79 39.94 -2.38
N GLY A 323 -8.75 39.27 -3.53
CA GLY A 323 -9.15 37.87 -3.67
C GLY A 323 -8.00 36.92 -3.31
N PHE A 324 -8.33 35.80 -2.70
CA PHE A 324 -7.40 34.75 -2.32
C PHE A 324 -7.65 33.50 -3.16
N TYR A 325 -6.60 32.95 -3.78
CA TYR A 325 -6.71 31.85 -4.72
C TYR A 325 -5.62 30.81 -4.46
N ASP A 326 -5.97 29.53 -4.58
CA ASP A 326 -4.96 28.50 -4.80
C ASP A 326 -4.83 28.29 -6.32
N VAL A 327 -3.62 28.48 -6.82
CA VAL A 327 -3.27 28.40 -8.24
C VAL A 327 -2.37 27.19 -8.45
N TYR A 328 -2.65 26.39 -9.48
CA TYR A 328 -1.78 25.27 -9.80
C TYR A 328 -0.41 25.76 -10.24
N THR A 329 0.66 25.08 -9.80
CA THR A 329 2.01 25.31 -10.35
C THR A 329 2.08 24.92 -11.82
N GLU A 330 1.23 23.99 -12.26
CA GLU A 330 1.07 23.65 -13.67
C GLU A 330 0.17 24.69 -14.37
N ALA A 331 0.73 25.36 -15.37
CA ALA A 331 0.04 26.42 -16.10
C ALA A 331 -1.08 25.90 -17.00
N ASP A 332 -0.94 24.68 -17.54
CA ASP A 332 -1.93 24.15 -18.48
C ASP A 332 -3.12 23.47 -17.77
N ALA A 333 -4.32 24.01 -17.99
CA ALA A 333 -5.56 23.50 -17.42
C ALA A 333 -5.93 22.10 -17.95
N THR A 334 -5.55 21.75 -19.18
CA THR A 334 -5.84 20.42 -19.75
C THR A 334 -4.99 19.33 -19.09
N VAL A 335 -3.73 19.62 -18.78
CA VAL A 335 -2.82 18.70 -18.07
C VAL A 335 -3.32 18.44 -16.66
N THR A 336 -3.68 19.50 -15.92
CA THR A 336 -4.23 19.36 -14.56
C THR A 336 -5.57 18.63 -14.54
N ALA A 337 -6.47 18.90 -15.49
CA ALA A 337 -7.71 18.17 -15.63
C ALA A 337 -7.50 16.68 -15.92
N ALA A 338 -6.57 16.35 -16.83
CA ALA A 338 -6.20 14.97 -17.14
C ALA A 338 -5.60 14.25 -15.92
N ALA A 339 -4.69 14.92 -15.20
CA ALA A 339 -4.05 14.38 -14.00
C ALA A 339 -5.05 14.11 -12.87
N ARG A 340 -5.99 15.04 -12.64
CA ARG A 340 -7.06 14.87 -11.66
C ARG A 340 -7.98 13.70 -12.02
N SER A 341 -8.45 13.64 -13.26
CA SER A 341 -9.26 12.53 -13.76
C SER A 341 -8.54 11.17 -13.66
N ALA A 342 -7.24 11.13 -13.93
CA ALA A 342 -6.43 9.92 -13.74
C ALA A 342 -6.34 9.53 -12.26
N LEU A 343 -6.05 10.47 -11.35
CA LEU A 343 -5.98 10.21 -9.91
C LEU A 343 -7.33 9.75 -9.33
N ASP A 344 -8.45 10.35 -9.75
CA ASP A 344 -9.79 9.95 -9.30
C ASP A 344 -10.12 8.51 -9.74
N ARG A 345 -9.79 8.14 -10.99
CA ARG A 345 -9.92 6.77 -11.49
C ARG A 345 -9.04 5.78 -10.73
N ILE A 346 -7.79 6.16 -10.46
CA ILE A 346 -6.86 5.35 -9.66
C ILE A 346 -7.41 5.18 -8.24
N ALA A 347 -7.88 6.24 -7.60
CA ALA A 347 -8.43 6.20 -6.26
C ALA A 347 -9.65 5.27 -6.15
N LEU A 348 -10.59 5.37 -7.10
CA LEU A 348 -11.75 4.47 -7.16
C LEU A 348 -11.33 3.01 -7.32
N LYS A 349 -10.36 2.74 -8.20
CA LYS A 349 -9.85 1.38 -8.42
C LYS A 349 -9.10 0.84 -7.20
N VAL A 350 -8.25 1.64 -6.57
CA VAL A 350 -7.54 1.28 -5.33
C VAL A 350 -8.54 1.02 -4.21
N ALA A 351 -9.55 1.87 -4.04
CA ALA A 351 -10.62 1.65 -3.07
C ALA A 351 -11.39 0.34 -3.34
N ALA A 352 -11.71 0.03 -4.59
CA ALA A 352 -12.35 -1.24 -4.96
C ALA A 352 -11.45 -2.45 -4.66
N MET A 353 -10.15 -2.34 -4.92
CA MET A 353 -9.17 -3.40 -4.61
C MET A 353 -9.01 -3.59 -3.09
N GLN A 354 -8.95 -2.50 -2.32
CA GLN A 354 -8.93 -2.56 -0.85
C GLN A 354 -10.22 -3.13 -0.28
N ALA A 355 -11.38 -2.80 -0.85
CA ALA A 355 -12.65 -3.39 -0.44
C ALA A 355 -12.71 -4.90 -0.74
N ALA A 356 -12.16 -5.32 -1.88
CA ALA A 356 -12.02 -6.74 -2.21
C ALA A 356 -11.10 -7.47 -1.24
N ASP A 357 -9.94 -6.90 -0.92
CA ASP A 357 -9.00 -7.44 0.06
C ASP A 357 -9.64 -7.55 1.46
N LEU A 358 -10.31 -6.49 1.93
CA LEU A 358 -11.06 -6.49 3.18
C LEU A 358 -12.17 -7.55 3.20
N SER A 359 -12.86 -7.75 2.07
CA SER A 359 -13.92 -8.76 1.95
C SER A 359 -13.37 -10.18 2.03
N LEU A 360 -12.21 -10.42 1.41
CA LEU A 360 -11.51 -11.71 1.47
C LEU A 360 -10.99 -11.98 2.88
N ASP A 361 -10.51 -10.96 3.57
CA ASP A 361 -10.11 -11.01 4.97
C ASP A 361 -11.30 -11.32 5.89
N GLY A 362 -12.44 -10.66 5.68
CA GLY A 362 -13.69 -10.93 6.39
C GLY A 362 -14.19 -12.36 6.13
N LEU A 363 -14.10 -12.84 4.88
CA LEU A 363 -14.47 -14.20 4.50
C LEU A 363 -13.57 -15.25 5.15
N SER A 364 -12.26 -14.99 5.25
CA SER A 364 -11.32 -15.88 5.93
C SER A 364 -11.63 -15.97 7.43
N LEU A 365 -11.90 -14.83 8.08
CA LEU A 365 -12.28 -14.81 9.50
C LEU A 365 -13.64 -15.52 9.71
N ALA A 366 -14.60 -15.31 8.82
CA ALA A 366 -15.86 -16.03 8.83
C ALA A 366 -15.67 -17.54 8.68
N ALA A 367 -14.74 -18.00 7.84
CA ALA A 367 -14.43 -19.42 7.69
C ALA A 367 -13.84 -20.01 8.99
N ILE A 368 -12.96 -19.28 9.68
CA ILE A 368 -12.43 -19.66 11.00
C ILE A 368 -13.56 -19.81 12.01
N TYR A 369 -14.43 -18.79 12.14
CA TYR A 369 -15.55 -18.82 13.07
C TYR A 369 -16.56 -19.89 12.72
N PHE A 370 -16.83 -20.12 11.44
CA PHE A 370 -17.69 -21.20 11.01
C PHE A 370 -17.12 -22.57 11.41
N LEU A 371 -15.84 -22.82 11.16
CA LEU A 371 -15.21 -24.10 11.49
C LEU A 371 -15.15 -24.35 13.00
N ALA A 372 -14.91 -23.31 13.80
CA ALA A 372 -14.95 -23.38 15.25
C ALA A 372 -16.39 -23.57 15.78
N ALA A 373 -17.38 -22.92 15.17
CA ALA A 373 -18.77 -22.92 15.60
C ALA A 373 -19.58 -24.12 15.13
N ILE A 374 -19.27 -24.74 13.98
CA ILE A 374 -20.12 -25.79 13.39
C ILE A 374 -20.27 -27.00 14.33
N GLY A 375 -19.19 -27.40 15.03
CA GLY A 375 -19.24 -28.47 16.02
C GLY A 375 -20.14 -28.13 17.21
N LEU A 376 -20.10 -26.87 17.66
CA LEU A 376 -20.96 -26.35 18.73
C LEU A 376 -22.42 -26.22 18.27
N ALA A 377 -22.66 -25.80 17.02
CA ALA A 377 -24.00 -25.66 16.45
C ALA A 377 -24.76 -27.00 16.44
N ILE A 378 -24.03 -28.10 16.22
CA ILE A 378 -24.56 -29.46 16.19
C ILE A 378 -24.91 -29.92 17.59
N THR A 379 -23.96 -29.83 18.52
CA THR A 379 -24.16 -30.31 19.90
C THR A 379 -25.26 -29.53 20.59
N PHE A 380 -25.26 -28.20 20.43
CA PHE A 380 -26.30 -27.35 20.99
C PHE A 380 -27.65 -27.52 20.30
N GLY A 381 -27.65 -27.66 18.96
CA GLY A 381 -28.88 -27.84 18.17
C GLY A 381 -29.61 -29.16 18.43
N VAL A 382 -28.87 -30.22 18.76
CA VAL A 382 -29.43 -31.56 18.99
C VAL A 382 -29.82 -31.77 20.45
N MET A 383 -28.94 -31.38 21.38
CA MET A 383 -29.10 -31.71 22.80
C MET A 383 -29.64 -30.54 23.65
N GLY A 384 -29.63 -29.30 23.12
CA GLY A 384 -30.02 -28.11 23.89
C GLY A 384 -29.06 -27.78 25.03
N VAL A 385 -27.87 -28.37 25.04
CA VAL A 385 -26.86 -28.22 26.08
C VAL A 385 -25.77 -27.24 25.63
N ILE A 386 -25.52 -26.22 26.44
CA ILE A 386 -24.40 -25.29 26.22
C ILE A 386 -23.12 -25.94 26.77
N ASN A 387 -22.11 -26.11 25.92
CA ASN A 387 -20.82 -26.70 26.29
C ASN A 387 -19.70 -25.66 26.23
N MET A 388 -19.28 -25.15 27.39
CA MET A 388 -18.14 -24.22 27.49
C MET A 388 -16.78 -24.90 27.27
N ALA A 389 -16.68 -26.21 27.46
CA ALA A 389 -15.44 -26.95 27.18
C ALA A 389 -15.19 -27.16 25.67
N HIS A 390 -16.12 -26.75 24.80
CA HIS A 390 -15.95 -26.89 23.34
C HIS A 390 -14.66 -26.24 22.83
N GLY A 391 -14.30 -25.08 23.38
CA GLY A 391 -13.05 -24.40 23.05
C GLY A 391 -11.82 -25.27 23.33
N GLU A 392 -11.85 -26.08 24.38
CA GLU A 392 -10.72 -26.94 24.73
C GLU A 392 -10.55 -28.13 23.78
N PHE A 393 -11.60 -28.55 23.08
CA PHE A 393 -11.46 -29.51 21.98
C PHE A 393 -10.74 -28.87 20.78
N ILE A 394 -10.91 -27.57 20.55
CA ILE A 394 -10.13 -26.82 19.56
C ILE A 394 -8.66 -26.79 19.99
N THR A 395 -8.38 -26.43 21.24
CA THR A 395 -7.01 -26.45 21.81
C THR A 395 -6.37 -27.84 21.69
N MET A 396 -7.09 -28.90 22.04
CA MET A 396 -6.62 -30.28 21.97
C MET A 396 -6.29 -30.70 20.53
N GLY A 397 -7.10 -30.28 19.56
CA GLY A 397 -6.82 -30.49 18.14
C GLY A 397 -5.54 -29.79 17.68
N ALA A 398 -5.35 -28.52 18.07
CA ALA A 398 -4.15 -27.75 17.76
C ALA A 398 -2.88 -28.41 18.31
N TYR A 399 -2.91 -28.85 19.58
CA TYR A 399 -1.80 -29.60 20.18
C TYR A 399 -1.58 -30.98 19.54
N THR A 400 -2.65 -31.65 19.09
CA THR A 400 -2.51 -32.91 18.33
C THR A 400 -1.71 -32.66 17.05
N GLY A 401 -2.02 -31.59 16.32
CA GLY A 401 -1.23 -31.17 15.15
C GLY A 401 0.24 -30.92 15.49
N TYR A 402 0.49 -30.19 16.59
CA TYR A 402 1.86 -29.89 17.03
C TYR A 402 2.64 -31.17 17.38
N VAL A 403 2.04 -32.09 18.14
CA VAL A 403 2.67 -33.36 18.51
C VAL A 403 2.96 -34.22 17.29
N VAL A 404 2.04 -34.29 16.32
CA VAL A 404 2.25 -35.04 15.07
C VAL A 404 3.43 -34.45 14.29
N GLN A 405 3.61 -33.13 14.26
CA GLN A 405 4.77 -32.51 13.62
C GLN A 405 6.11 -32.85 14.29
N GLN A 406 6.12 -33.18 15.58
CA GLN A 406 7.35 -33.64 16.27
C GLN A 406 7.72 -35.08 15.92
N ILE A 407 6.76 -35.89 15.48
CA ILE A 407 6.94 -37.33 15.25
C ILE A 407 7.09 -37.65 13.76
N VAL A 408 6.26 -37.04 12.91
CA VAL A 408 6.20 -37.33 11.47
C VAL A 408 7.13 -36.37 10.71
N PRO A 409 8.15 -36.89 9.99
CA PRO A 409 9.02 -36.05 9.16
C PRO A 409 8.23 -35.38 8.03
N GLY A 410 8.42 -34.08 7.86
CA GLY A 410 7.81 -33.30 6.77
C GLY A 410 6.47 -32.67 7.13
N TYR A 411 6.36 -31.35 6.90
CA TYR A 411 5.19 -30.55 7.26
C TYR A 411 3.91 -30.93 6.49
N THR A 412 4.02 -31.40 5.25
CA THR A 412 2.87 -31.86 4.47
C THR A 412 2.34 -33.21 4.97
N ALA A 413 3.22 -34.19 5.20
CA ALA A 413 2.83 -35.51 5.68
C ALA A 413 2.24 -35.44 7.10
N SER A 414 2.87 -34.65 7.98
CA SER A 414 2.34 -34.40 9.33
C SER A 414 0.95 -33.78 9.31
N LEU A 415 0.64 -32.85 8.39
CA LEU A 415 -0.69 -32.25 8.30
C LEU A 415 -1.77 -33.26 7.84
N LEU A 416 -1.43 -34.13 6.88
CA LEU A 416 -2.33 -35.20 6.41
C LEU A 416 -2.68 -36.19 7.52
N VAL A 417 -1.74 -36.47 8.42
CA VAL A 417 -1.95 -37.34 9.59
C VAL A 417 -2.62 -36.58 10.75
N ALA A 418 -2.29 -35.30 10.92
CA ALA A 418 -2.81 -34.47 12.00
C ALA A 418 -4.33 -34.29 11.94
N PHE A 419 -4.91 -34.07 10.76
CA PHE A 419 -6.36 -33.87 10.64
C PHE A 419 -7.19 -35.09 11.09
N PRO A 420 -6.96 -36.32 10.57
CA PRO A 420 -7.66 -37.51 11.05
C PRO A 420 -7.38 -37.83 12.53
N LEU A 421 -6.14 -37.61 12.99
CA LEU A 421 -5.78 -37.91 14.37
C LEU A 421 -6.40 -36.92 15.34
N ALA A 422 -6.40 -35.62 15.02
CA ALA A 422 -7.06 -34.58 15.79
C ALA A 422 -8.55 -34.87 15.92
N PHE A 423 -9.20 -35.29 14.82
CA PHE A 423 -10.59 -35.75 14.85
C PHE A 423 -10.77 -36.94 15.79
N ALA A 424 -9.95 -37.99 15.66
CA ALA A 424 -10.10 -39.21 16.45
C ALA A 424 -9.90 -38.96 17.95
N VAL A 425 -8.86 -38.19 18.32
CA VAL A 425 -8.54 -37.85 19.72
C VAL A 425 -9.66 -37.01 20.34
N THR A 426 -10.08 -35.95 19.65
CA THR A 426 -11.13 -35.06 20.18
C THR A 426 -12.51 -35.70 20.13
N PHE A 427 -12.79 -36.58 19.18
CA PHE A 427 -14.00 -37.41 19.16
C PHE A 427 -14.04 -38.33 20.39
N ALA A 428 -12.94 -39.03 20.69
CA ALA A 428 -12.85 -39.91 21.85
C ALA A 428 -12.98 -39.12 23.16
N ALA A 429 -12.30 -37.98 23.27
CA ALA A 429 -12.43 -37.08 24.42
C ALA A 429 -13.86 -36.54 24.59
N GLY A 430 -14.52 -36.18 23.48
CA GLY A 430 -15.91 -35.75 23.47
C GLY A 430 -16.85 -36.85 23.96
N VAL A 431 -16.73 -38.05 23.42
CA VAL A 431 -17.49 -39.22 23.88
C VAL A 431 -17.25 -39.50 25.37
N GLY A 432 -16.00 -39.40 25.83
CA GLY A 432 -15.66 -39.53 27.25
C GLY A 432 -16.35 -38.49 28.12
N MET A 433 -16.31 -37.23 27.71
CA MET A 433 -16.97 -36.12 28.43
C MET A 433 -18.49 -36.29 28.47
N GLU A 434 -19.10 -36.69 27.35
CA GLU A 434 -20.54 -36.98 27.28
C GLU A 434 -20.92 -38.09 28.26
N ARG A 435 -20.18 -39.21 28.23
CA ARG A 435 -20.51 -40.41 28.98
C ARG A 435 -20.27 -40.26 30.47
N LEU A 436 -19.23 -39.53 30.87
CA LEU A 436 -18.86 -39.36 32.27
C LEU A 436 -19.65 -38.24 32.94
N VAL A 437 -19.95 -37.16 32.21
CA VAL A 437 -20.49 -35.93 32.82
C VAL A 437 -21.86 -35.58 32.24
N ILE A 438 -21.91 -35.27 30.94
CA ILE A 438 -23.08 -34.61 30.34
C ILE A 438 -24.34 -35.47 30.40
N ARG A 439 -24.21 -36.79 30.24
CA ARG A 439 -25.37 -37.69 30.31
C ARG A 439 -26.15 -37.60 31.62
N HIS A 440 -25.48 -37.27 32.71
CA HIS A 440 -26.08 -37.16 34.04
C HIS A 440 -26.77 -35.81 34.24
N LEU A 441 -26.55 -34.84 33.36
CA LEU A 441 -26.97 -33.44 33.50
C LEU A 441 -27.86 -32.93 32.36
N TYR A 442 -28.28 -33.79 31.42
CA TYR A 442 -29.12 -33.38 30.27
C TYR A 442 -30.36 -32.56 30.64
N LYS A 443 -30.98 -32.83 31.79
CA LYS A 443 -32.19 -32.14 32.27
C LYS A 443 -31.91 -30.86 33.07
N ARG A 444 -30.64 -30.47 33.20
CA ARG A 444 -30.19 -29.40 34.11
C ARG A 444 -29.21 -28.46 33.39
N PRO A 445 -29.72 -27.56 32.51
CA PRO A 445 -28.87 -26.79 31.60
C PRO A 445 -27.86 -25.88 32.30
N LEU A 446 -28.24 -25.24 33.42
CA LEU A 446 -27.33 -24.40 34.21
C LEU A 446 -26.21 -25.21 34.88
N GLU A 447 -26.53 -26.40 35.40
CA GLU A 447 -25.54 -27.30 36.00
C GLU A 447 -24.57 -27.82 34.94
N THR A 448 -25.06 -28.13 33.74
CA THR A 448 -24.19 -28.54 32.63
C THR A 448 -23.25 -27.41 32.20
N LEU A 449 -23.73 -26.16 32.16
CA LEU A 449 -22.87 -25.01 31.87
C LEU A 449 -21.74 -24.89 32.90
N LEU A 450 -22.06 -24.97 34.19
CA LEU A 450 -21.08 -24.91 35.28
C LEU A 450 -20.09 -26.09 35.22
N ALA A 451 -20.58 -27.31 34.97
CA ALA A 451 -19.74 -28.50 34.85
C ALA A 451 -18.78 -28.40 33.67
N THR A 452 -19.25 -27.97 32.50
CA THR A 452 -18.40 -27.81 31.31
C THR A 452 -17.40 -26.66 31.47
N PHE A 453 -17.74 -25.60 32.20
CA PHE A 453 -16.79 -24.55 32.57
C PHE A 453 -15.67 -25.08 33.49
N GLY A 454 -16.02 -25.86 34.52
CA GLY A 454 -15.03 -26.51 35.38
C GLY A 454 -14.10 -27.46 34.62
N ILE A 455 -14.65 -28.22 33.66
CA ILE A 455 -13.85 -29.08 32.77
C ILE A 455 -12.94 -28.25 31.86
N SER A 456 -13.39 -27.10 31.35
CA SER A 456 -12.55 -26.20 30.55
C SER A 456 -11.32 -25.76 31.35
N ILE A 457 -11.50 -25.28 32.59
CA ILE A 457 -10.39 -24.88 33.47
C ILE A 457 -9.44 -26.07 33.72
N ALA A 458 -9.99 -27.26 34.00
CA ALA A 458 -9.19 -28.46 34.22
C ALA A 458 -8.36 -28.84 32.99
N LEU A 459 -8.95 -28.80 31.78
CA LEU A 459 -8.27 -29.08 30.52
C LEU A 459 -7.19 -28.04 30.21
N GLN A 460 -7.47 -26.75 30.40
CA GLN A 460 -6.46 -25.70 30.27
C GLN A 460 -5.26 -25.94 31.18
N GLN A 461 -5.51 -26.33 32.44
CA GLN A 461 -4.42 -26.64 33.36
C GLN A 461 -3.65 -27.90 32.94
N ILE A 462 -4.34 -28.92 32.42
CA ILE A 462 -3.70 -30.12 31.86
C ILE A 462 -2.79 -29.73 30.68
N PHE A 463 -3.25 -28.87 29.77
CA PHE A 463 -2.42 -28.40 28.66
C PHE A 463 -1.19 -27.64 29.13
N LYS A 464 -1.34 -26.76 30.13
CA LYS A 464 -0.21 -26.04 30.75
C LYS A 464 0.81 -26.98 31.37
N ASN A 465 0.34 -28.03 32.06
CA ASN A 465 1.19 -29.01 32.70
C ASN A 465 1.96 -29.87 31.68
N ILE A 466 1.35 -30.22 30.54
CA ILE A 466 1.96 -31.08 29.52
C ILE A 466 2.87 -30.29 28.57
N PHE A 467 2.39 -29.15 28.06
CA PHE A 467 3.04 -28.41 26.97
C PHE A 467 3.77 -27.14 27.42
N GLY A 468 3.52 -26.69 28.65
CA GLY A 468 3.97 -25.42 29.20
C GLY A 468 3.03 -24.26 28.87
N THR A 469 3.33 -23.08 29.42
CA THR A 469 2.59 -21.82 29.20
C THR A 469 3.04 -21.06 27.96
N GLN A 470 4.10 -21.51 27.29
CA GLN A 470 4.65 -20.85 26.11
C GLN A 470 3.89 -21.26 24.84
N ALA A 471 3.74 -20.29 23.94
CA ALA A 471 3.16 -20.53 22.63
C ALA A 471 4.02 -21.48 21.80
N ARG A 472 3.42 -22.54 21.26
CA ARG A 472 4.05 -23.51 20.36
C ARG A 472 3.65 -23.21 18.92
N PRO A 473 4.60 -23.04 17.98
CA PRO A 473 4.25 -22.82 16.58
C PRO A 473 3.84 -24.15 15.94
N LEU A 474 2.75 -24.12 15.16
CA LEU A 474 2.42 -25.18 14.20
C LEU A 474 2.87 -24.70 12.83
N THR A 475 3.93 -25.31 12.30
CA THR A 475 4.60 -24.79 11.10
C THR A 475 3.87 -25.25 9.84
N ALA A 476 3.55 -24.31 8.94
CA ALA A 476 2.94 -24.63 7.66
C ALA A 476 4.01 -25.14 6.66
N PRO A 477 3.67 -26.11 5.79
CA PRO A 477 4.53 -26.51 4.67
C PRO A 477 4.74 -25.39 3.65
N ASP A 478 5.81 -25.48 2.85
CA ASP A 478 6.27 -24.41 1.94
C ASP A 478 5.19 -23.92 0.97
N TRP A 479 4.32 -24.82 0.47
CA TRP A 479 3.21 -24.47 -0.42
C TRP A 479 2.10 -23.64 0.26
N LEU A 480 2.04 -23.62 1.59
CA LEU A 480 1.14 -22.77 2.39
C LEU A 480 1.82 -21.50 2.92
N GLY A 481 3.16 -21.44 2.94
CA GLY A 481 3.92 -20.34 3.56
C GLY A 481 3.89 -19.01 2.80
N GLY A 482 3.45 -19.00 1.54
CA GLY A 482 3.39 -17.80 0.70
C GLY A 482 2.05 -17.05 0.74
N ALA A 483 1.94 -16.09 -0.19
CA ALA A 483 0.70 -15.41 -0.50
C ALA A 483 0.48 -15.37 -2.02
N LEU A 484 -0.78 -15.43 -2.43
CA LEU A 484 -1.20 -15.13 -3.79
C LEU A 484 -1.24 -13.61 -3.94
N THR A 485 -0.20 -13.05 -4.58
CA THR A 485 -0.09 -11.62 -4.89
C THR A 485 -0.65 -11.39 -6.30
N LEU A 486 -1.85 -10.81 -6.37
CA LEU A 486 -2.47 -10.43 -7.66
C LEU A 486 -1.92 -9.08 -8.14
N ASN A 487 -1.68 -8.16 -7.20
CA ASN A 487 -1.11 -6.84 -7.41
C ASN A 487 -0.54 -6.30 -6.08
N ASP A 488 -0.01 -5.07 -6.09
CA ASP A 488 0.54 -4.41 -4.88
C ASP A 488 -0.48 -4.17 -3.76
N VAL A 489 -1.78 -4.38 -4.01
CA VAL A 489 -2.87 -4.07 -3.07
C VAL A 489 -3.53 -5.34 -2.51
N ILE A 490 -3.63 -6.41 -3.29
CA ILE A 490 -4.34 -7.64 -2.96
C ILE A 490 -3.30 -8.76 -2.79
N SER A 491 -3.12 -9.19 -1.55
CA SER A 491 -2.20 -10.26 -1.20
C SER A 491 -2.86 -11.20 -0.18
N ILE A 492 -3.35 -12.33 -0.66
CA ILE A 492 -4.05 -13.30 0.19
C ILE A 492 -3.08 -14.41 0.59
N SER A 493 -2.86 -14.60 1.89
CA SER A 493 -2.07 -15.74 2.38
C SER A 493 -2.70 -17.08 1.99
N TYR A 494 -1.88 -18.04 1.53
CA TYR A 494 -2.36 -19.37 1.18
C TYR A 494 -3.02 -20.10 2.36
N ILE A 495 -2.59 -19.81 3.60
CA ILE A 495 -3.22 -20.35 4.82
C ILE A 495 -4.70 -19.91 4.91
N ARG A 496 -5.00 -18.64 4.63
CA ARG A 496 -6.37 -18.11 4.67
C ARG A 496 -7.25 -18.78 3.63
N LEU A 497 -6.72 -18.97 2.42
CA LEU A 497 -7.42 -19.68 1.34
C LEU A 497 -7.66 -21.15 1.71
N ALA A 498 -6.66 -21.82 2.30
CA ALA A 498 -6.78 -23.21 2.73
C ALA A 498 -7.85 -23.38 3.81
N ILE A 499 -7.98 -22.44 4.75
CA ILE A 499 -9.05 -22.45 5.76
C ILE A 499 -10.43 -22.28 5.13
N ILE A 500 -10.58 -21.38 4.14
CA ILE A 500 -11.85 -21.22 3.41
C ILE A 500 -12.22 -22.52 2.69
N VAL A 501 -11.27 -23.13 1.97
CA VAL A 501 -11.49 -24.40 1.28
C VAL A 501 -11.85 -25.49 2.28
N LEU A 502 -11.16 -25.58 3.41
CA LEU A 502 -11.44 -26.55 4.46
C LEU A 502 -12.83 -26.34 5.06
N ALA A 503 -13.22 -25.11 5.36
CA ALA A 503 -14.56 -24.78 5.85
C ALA A 503 -15.66 -25.21 4.87
N LEU A 504 -15.45 -25.01 3.56
CA LEU A 504 -16.37 -25.48 2.52
C LEU A 504 -16.40 -27.01 2.40
N LEU A 505 -15.24 -27.67 2.49
CA LEU A 505 -15.16 -29.14 2.53
C LEU A 505 -15.91 -29.71 3.74
N PHE A 506 -15.76 -29.10 4.92
CA PHE A 506 -16.47 -29.50 6.13
C PHE A 506 -17.97 -29.22 6.05
N LEU A 507 -18.37 -28.08 5.49
CA LEU A 507 -19.77 -27.80 5.20
C LEU A 507 -20.35 -28.86 4.26
N GLY A 508 -19.66 -29.20 3.18
CA GLY A 508 -20.08 -30.22 2.22
C GLY A 508 -20.17 -31.62 2.85
N PHE A 509 -19.13 -32.03 3.57
CA PHE A 509 -19.09 -33.29 4.33
C PHE A 509 -20.24 -33.36 5.34
N PHE A 510 -20.49 -32.27 6.06
CA PHE A 510 -21.52 -32.23 7.08
C PHE A 510 -22.93 -32.23 6.48
N LEU A 511 -23.17 -31.47 5.42
CA LEU A 511 -24.44 -31.52 4.68
C LEU A 511 -24.71 -32.91 4.11
N TYR A 512 -23.68 -33.58 3.59
CA TYR A 512 -23.77 -34.96 3.14
C TYR A 512 -24.14 -35.89 4.32
N LEU A 513 -23.43 -35.79 5.45
CA LEU A 513 -23.70 -36.58 6.65
C LEU A 513 -25.15 -36.40 7.12
N MET A 514 -25.61 -35.16 7.27
CA MET A 514 -26.94 -34.88 7.80
C MET A 514 -28.09 -35.17 6.84
N LYS A 515 -27.90 -35.01 5.52
CA LYS A 515 -28.98 -35.17 4.53
C LYS A 515 -29.01 -36.54 3.87
N ARG A 516 -27.88 -37.24 3.76
CA ARG A 516 -27.75 -38.48 2.97
C ARG A 516 -27.47 -39.73 3.80
N THR A 517 -27.08 -39.62 5.08
CA THR A 517 -26.72 -40.80 5.88
C THR A 517 -27.78 -41.19 6.92
N ARG A 518 -27.72 -42.44 7.39
CA ARG A 518 -28.58 -42.96 8.46
C ARG A 518 -28.40 -42.19 9.77
N LEU A 519 -27.17 -41.84 10.13
CA LEU A 519 -26.88 -41.04 11.33
C LEU A 519 -27.64 -39.71 11.30
N GLY A 520 -27.64 -39.00 10.16
CA GLY A 520 -28.37 -37.74 10.00
C GLY A 520 -29.90 -37.88 10.07
N LEU A 521 -30.44 -39.05 9.69
CA LEU A 521 -31.86 -39.37 9.86
C LEU A 521 -32.18 -39.65 11.34
N GLU A 522 -31.36 -40.46 12.00
CA GLU A 522 -31.51 -40.82 13.42
C GLU A 522 -31.37 -39.60 14.33
N VAL A 523 -30.39 -38.73 14.08
CA VAL A 523 -30.24 -37.46 14.82
C VAL A 523 -31.51 -36.62 14.71
N ARG A 524 -32.06 -36.43 13.51
CA ARG A 524 -33.30 -35.63 13.34
C ARG A 524 -34.52 -36.30 13.96
N ALA A 525 -34.59 -37.62 13.98
CA ALA A 525 -35.67 -38.34 14.66
C ALA A 525 -35.59 -38.15 16.19
N VAL A 526 -34.38 -38.30 16.75
CA VAL A 526 -34.13 -38.13 18.18
C VAL A 526 -34.37 -36.68 18.63
N THR A 527 -33.98 -35.67 17.85
CA THR A 527 -34.25 -34.27 18.21
C THR A 527 -35.72 -33.90 18.22
N GLN A 528 -36.53 -34.52 17.37
CA GLN A 528 -37.96 -34.22 17.30
C GLN A 528 -38.75 -34.89 18.42
N ASN A 529 -38.50 -36.17 18.67
CA ASN A 529 -39.15 -36.90 19.75
C ASN A 529 -38.28 -38.11 20.18
N PRO A 530 -37.45 -37.96 21.23
CA PRO A 530 -36.56 -39.03 21.70
C PRO A 530 -37.31 -40.30 22.12
N ALA A 531 -38.51 -40.15 22.72
CA ALA A 531 -39.30 -41.28 23.20
C ALA A 531 -39.87 -42.12 22.04
N MET A 532 -40.40 -41.46 21.01
CA MET A 532 -40.88 -42.14 19.82
C MET A 532 -39.72 -42.80 19.04
N ALA A 533 -38.58 -42.12 18.93
CA ALA A 533 -37.37 -42.68 18.32
C ALA A 533 -36.92 -43.97 19.04
N ALA A 534 -36.94 -43.97 20.38
CA ALA A 534 -36.64 -45.14 21.20
C ALA A 534 -37.62 -46.31 20.95
N SER A 535 -38.92 -46.02 20.83
CA SER A 535 -39.94 -47.03 20.48
C SER A 535 -39.74 -47.63 19.08
N MET A 536 -39.09 -46.88 18.17
CA MET A 536 -38.75 -47.32 16.81
C MET A 536 -37.37 -48.02 16.73
N GLY A 537 -36.74 -48.32 17.87
CA GLY A 537 -35.47 -49.06 17.94
C GLY A 537 -34.21 -48.20 17.81
N ILE A 538 -34.32 -46.87 17.77
CA ILE A 538 -33.18 -45.94 17.76
C ILE A 538 -32.76 -45.69 19.20
N ASN A 539 -31.51 -45.95 19.58
CA ASN A 539 -31.01 -45.67 20.93
C ASN A 539 -30.63 -44.17 21.07
N PRO A 540 -31.41 -43.32 21.78
CA PRO A 540 -31.13 -41.89 21.85
C PRO A 540 -29.79 -41.56 22.52
N ASP A 541 -29.38 -42.33 23.53
CA ASP A 541 -28.11 -42.12 24.23
C ASP A 541 -26.93 -42.34 23.29
N ARG A 542 -26.99 -43.37 22.44
CA ARG A 542 -25.95 -43.64 21.43
C ARG A 542 -25.88 -42.50 20.41
N ILE A 543 -27.03 -41.98 19.98
CA ILE A 543 -27.09 -40.88 19.01
C ILE A 543 -26.54 -39.58 19.63
N ASN A 544 -26.90 -39.26 20.86
CA ASN A 544 -26.36 -38.10 21.57
C ASN A 544 -24.84 -38.22 21.76
N MET A 545 -24.35 -39.38 22.19
CA MET A 545 -22.92 -39.67 22.32
C MET A 545 -22.17 -39.50 20.99
N LEU A 546 -22.66 -40.09 19.90
CA LEU A 546 -22.04 -39.96 18.57
C LEU A 546 -22.08 -38.52 18.06
N THR A 547 -23.17 -37.80 18.33
CA THR A 547 -23.34 -36.40 17.94
C THR A 547 -22.38 -35.50 18.71
N PHE A 548 -22.22 -35.73 20.02
CA PHE A 548 -21.26 -35.00 20.85
C PHE A 548 -19.82 -35.27 20.40
N GLY A 549 -19.47 -36.55 20.21
CA GLY A 549 -18.17 -36.94 19.66
C GLY A 549 -17.90 -36.31 18.30
N LEU A 550 -18.86 -36.31 17.39
CA LEU A 550 -18.72 -35.68 16.06
C LEU A 550 -18.47 -34.18 16.18
N GLY A 551 -19.21 -33.49 17.06
CA GLY A 551 -19.03 -32.06 17.32
C GLY A 551 -17.63 -31.74 17.86
N SER A 552 -17.15 -32.50 18.84
CA SER A 552 -15.79 -32.40 19.39
C SER A 552 -14.72 -32.75 18.35
N GLY A 553 -14.95 -33.78 17.54
CA GLY A 553 -14.08 -34.20 16.44
C GLY A 553 -13.85 -33.08 15.42
N ILE A 554 -14.92 -32.41 15.01
CA ILE A 554 -14.85 -31.27 14.08
C ILE A 554 -14.13 -30.09 14.75
N ALA A 555 -14.35 -29.86 16.05
CA ALA A 555 -13.62 -28.85 16.80
C ALA A 555 -12.10 -29.12 16.80
N GLY A 556 -11.69 -30.38 16.92
CA GLY A 556 -10.28 -30.76 16.82
C GLY A 556 -9.67 -30.43 15.46
N ILE A 557 -10.41 -30.67 14.38
CA ILE A 557 -9.98 -30.29 13.02
C ILE A 557 -9.87 -28.77 12.90
N ALA A 558 -10.85 -28.03 13.42
CA ALA A 558 -10.77 -26.57 13.52
C ALA A 558 -9.50 -26.12 14.26
N GLY A 559 -9.15 -26.82 15.33
CA GLY A 559 -7.93 -26.60 16.12
C GLY A 559 -6.65 -26.69 15.31
N VAL A 560 -6.49 -27.72 14.48
CA VAL A 560 -5.32 -27.86 13.61
C VAL A 560 -5.22 -26.67 12.65
N SER A 561 -6.34 -26.26 12.05
CA SER A 561 -6.36 -25.14 11.10
C SER A 561 -6.12 -23.78 11.75
N ILE A 562 -6.74 -23.54 12.90
CA ILE A 562 -6.52 -22.34 13.70
C ILE A 562 -5.08 -22.29 14.19
N GLY A 563 -4.48 -23.43 14.57
CA GLY A 563 -3.08 -23.52 14.95
C GLY A 563 -2.09 -23.19 13.80
N LEU A 564 -2.47 -23.42 12.54
CA LEU A 564 -1.66 -23.00 11.39
C LEU A 564 -1.74 -21.49 11.15
N TYR A 565 -2.85 -20.86 11.53
CA TYR A 565 -3.09 -19.43 11.37
C TYR A 565 -2.60 -18.61 12.57
N ALA A 566 -2.79 -19.12 13.78
CA ALA A 566 -2.47 -18.51 15.05
C ALA A 566 -1.61 -19.47 15.89
N LYS A 567 -0.82 -18.94 16.82
CA LYS A 567 0.07 -19.79 17.64
C LYS A 567 -0.75 -20.70 18.57
N VAL A 568 -0.24 -21.90 18.83
CA VAL A 568 -0.89 -22.85 19.74
C VAL A 568 -0.55 -22.49 21.18
N THR A 569 -1.54 -22.03 21.94
CA THR A 569 -1.45 -21.70 23.37
C THR A 569 -2.44 -22.56 24.17
N SER A 570 -2.24 -22.66 25.48
CA SER A 570 -3.17 -23.40 26.35
C SER A 570 -4.53 -22.70 26.50
N GLU A 571 -4.58 -21.40 26.21
CA GLU A 571 -5.76 -20.54 26.23
C GLU A 571 -6.40 -20.35 24.84
N LEU A 572 -5.89 -21.00 23.79
CA LEU A 572 -6.42 -20.85 22.42
C LEU A 572 -7.94 -21.09 22.39
N GLY A 573 -8.41 -22.12 23.09
CA GLY A 573 -9.83 -22.43 23.18
C GLY A 573 -10.69 -21.31 23.77
N SER A 574 -10.19 -20.59 24.77
CA SER A 574 -10.92 -19.47 25.38
C SER A 574 -11.05 -18.27 24.45
N ASP A 575 -10.07 -18.07 23.56
CA ASP A 575 -10.10 -16.95 22.61
C ASP A 575 -11.19 -17.14 21.55
N TYR A 576 -11.50 -18.40 21.19
CA TYR A 576 -12.47 -18.73 20.13
C TYR A 576 -13.83 -19.21 20.63
N ILE A 577 -13.98 -19.65 21.90
CA ILE A 577 -15.26 -20.18 22.40
C ILE A 577 -16.36 -19.12 22.40
N VAL A 578 -16.06 -17.90 22.82
CA VAL A 578 -17.03 -16.80 22.86
C VAL A 578 -17.50 -16.48 21.44
N GLN A 579 -16.58 -16.36 20.49
CA GLN A 579 -16.88 -16.08 19.08
C GLN A 579 -17.66 -17.23 18.41
N SER A 580 -17.33 -18.47 18.75
CA SER A 580 -18.05 -19.66 18.27
C SER A 580 -19.48 -19.68 18.79
N PHE A 581 -19.67 -19.41 20.09
CA PHE A 581 -21.01 -19.34 20.68
C PHE A 581 -21.84 -18.20 20.08
N MET A 582 -21.25 -17.00 19.97
CA MET A 582 -21.87 -15.85 19.34
C MET A 582 -22.31 -16.16 17.90
N THR A 583 -21.48 -16.87 17.14
CA THR A 583 -21.77 -17.32 15.78
C THR A 583 -23.00 -18.22 15.71
N VAL A 584 -23.13 -19.19 16.64
CA VAL A 584 -24.28 -20.09 16.69
C VAL A 584 -25.56 -19.36 17.11
N VAL A 585 -25.47 -18.47 18.11
CA VAL A 585 -26.64 -17.73 18.62
C VAL A 585 -27.16 -16.74 17.58
N VAL A 586 -26.27 -15.95 16.97
CA VAL A 586 -26.62 -15.01 15.89
C VAL A 586 -27.16 -15.79 14.70
N GLY A 587 -26.53 -16.90 14.33
CA GLY A 587 -26.97 -17.73 13.21
C GLY A 587 -28.35 -18.35 13.38
N GLY A 588 -28.69 -18.74 14.60
CA GLY A 588 -29.85 -19.55 14.93
C GLY A 588 -29.43 -20.95 15.34
N VAL A 589 -29.71 -21.29 16.59
CA VAL A 589 -29.31 -22.54 17.24
C VAL A 589 -29.81 -23.75 16.44
N GLY A 590 -28.91 -24.68 16.12
CA GLY A 590 -29.23 -25.93 15.42
C GLY A 590 -29.47 -25.81 13.91
N ASN A 591 -29.28 -24.62 13.32
CA ASN A 591 -29.33 -24.45 11.87
C ASN A 591 -27.92 -24.22 11.28
N ILE A 592 -27.49 -25.11 10.40
CA ILE A 592 -26.17 -25.08 9.75
C ILE A 592 -26.01 -23.83 8.88
N TRP A 593 -27.05 -23.53 8.09
CA TRP A 593 -27.07 -22.31 7.27
C TRP A 593 -27.13 -21.07 8.14
N GLY A 594 -27.78 -21.19 9.30
CA GLY A 594 -27.74 -20.18 10.35
C GLY A 594 -26.32 -19.93 10.81
N ALA A 595 -25.60 -20.97 11.23
CA ALA A 595 -24.21 -20.87 11.68
C ALA A 595 -23.27 -20.28 10.60
N LEU A 596 -23.45 -20.65 9.31
CA LEU A 596 -22.70 -20.05 8.20
C LEU A 596 -23.01 -18.55 8.04
N ALA A 597 -24.29 -18.18 8.07
CA ALA A 597 -24.70 -16.77 7.98
C ALA A 597 -24.24 -15.95 9.19
N GLY A 598 -24.29 -16.53 10.39
CA GLY A 598 -23.79 -15.94 11.63
C GLY A 598 -22.28 -15.73 11.58
N ALA A 599 -21.53 -16.71 11.08
CA ALA A 599 -20.08 -16.61 10.94
C ALA A 599 -19.70 -15.53 9.91
N GLY A 600 -20.43 -15.46 8.79
CA GLY A 600 -20.28 -14.41 7.79
C GLY A 600 -20.57 -13.02 8.35
N MET A 601 -21.65 -12.87 9.12
CA MET A 601 -22.03 -11.61 9.75
C MET A 601 -21.00 -11.17 10.79
N ILE A 602 -20.60 -12.05 11.71
CA ILE A 602 -19.63 -11.72 12.76
C ILE A 602 -18.25 -11.47 12.16
N GLY A 603 -17.75 -12.34 11.27
CA GLY A 603 -16.44 -12.18 10.65
C GLY A 603 -16.36 -10.91 9.78
N GLY A 604 -17.38 -10.66 8.97
CA GLY A 604 -17.46 -9.45 8.13
C GLY A 604 -17.59 -8.17 8.96
N LEU A 605 -18.48 -8.15 9.94
CA LEU A 605 -18.67 -6.99 10.81
C LEU A 605 -17.42 -6.68 11.63
N GLN A 606 -16.71 -7.71 12.11
CA GLN A 606 -15.48 -7.51 12.86
C GLN A 606 -14.43 -6.80 12.01
N LYS A 607 -14.22 -7.27 10.78
CA LYS A 607 -13.28 -6.63 9.84
C LYS A 607 -13.73 -5.24 9.40
N ALA A 608 -15.02 -5.00 9.25
CA ALA A 608 -15.55 -3.68 8.97
C ALA A 608 -15.29 -2.69 10.12
N ILE A 609 -15.47 -3.12 11.38
CA ILE A 609 -15.19 -2.28 12.56
C ILE A 609 -13.69 -2.02 12.70
N GLU A 610 -12.85 -3.03 12.51
CA GLU A 610 -11.39 -2.89 12.52
C GLU A 610 -10.91 -1.90 11.44
N TRP A 611 -11.52 -1.94 10.25
CA TRP A 611 -11.22 -1.01 9.17
C TRP A 611 -11.64 0.44 9.48
N LEU A 612 -12.80 0.64 10.12
CA LEU A 612 -13.27 1.96 10.55
C LEU A 612 -12.45 2.54 11.72
N ASN A 613 -11.85 1.69 12.56
CA ASN A 613 -11.04 2.12 13.70
C ASN A 613 -9.71 1.35 13.83
N PRO A 614 -8.73 1.61 12.92
CA PRO A 614 -7.47 0.87 12.89
C PRO A 614 -6.62 1.02 14.16
N SER A 615 -6.79 2.14 14.89
CA SER A 615 -6.03 2.46 16.11
C SER A 615 -6.49 1.71 17.35
N ASN A 616 -7.68 1.10 17.37
CA ASN A 616 -8.21 0.45 18.57
C ASN A 616 -8.93 -0.87 18.24
N THR A 617 -8.16 -1.93 18.05
CA THR A 617 -8.67 -3.28 17.78
C THR A 617 -9.46 -3.86 18.95
N LEU A 618 -9.21 -3.43 20.20
CA LEU A 618 -9.99 -3.85 21.37
C LEU A 618 -11.42 -3.32 21.32
N ALA A 619 -11.63 -2.13 20.76
CA ALA A 619 -12.97 -1.57 20.57
C ALA A 619 -13.83 -2.44 19.65
N ALA A 620 -13.23 -3.16 18.69
CA ALA A 620 -13.98 -4.06 17.81
C ALA A 620 -14.69 -5.17 18.58
N GLN A 621 -14.07 -5.73 19.62
CA GLN A 621 -14.70 -6.75 20.48
C GLN A 621 -15.85 -6.14 21.29
N THR A 622 -15.67 -4.94 21.86
CA THR A 622 -16.73 -4.26 22.62
C THR A 622 -17.94 -3.94 21.74
N TYR A 623 -17.71 -3.36 20.56
CA TYR A 623 -18.78 -3.06 19.61
C TYR A 623 -19.47 -4.33 19.09
N MET A 624 -18.73 -5.42 18.90
CA MET A 624 -19.30 -6.71 18.53
C MET A 624 -20.28 -7.22 19.60
N ILE A 625 -19.89 -7.17 20.88
CA ILE A 625 -20.76 -7.60 21.99
C ILE A 625 -22.04 -6.74 22.03
N ILE A 626 -21.91 -5.42 21.92
CA ILE A 626 -23.06 -4.49 21.90
C ILE A 626 -23.97 -4.81 20.71
N PHE A 627 -23.40 -4.98 19.52
CA PHE A 627 -24.13 -5.35 18.32
C PHE A 627 -24.92 -6.65 18.51
N ILE A 628 -24.30 -7.67 19.10
CA ILE A 628 -24.94 -8.97 19.33
C ILE A 628 -26.07 -8.85 20.35
N ILE A 629 -25.88 -8.11 21.44
CA ILE A 629 -26.93 -7.85 22.43
C ILE A 629 -28.14 -7.21 21.74
N LEU A 630 -27.92 -6.16 20.95
CA LEU A 630 -28.98 -5.49 20.19
C LEU A 630 -29.62 -6.44 19.17
N PHE A 631 -28.81 -7.19 18.43
CA PHE A 631 -29.28 -8.15 17.43
C PHE A 631 -30.20 -9.21 18.04
N ILE A 632 -29.82 -9.80 19.18
CA ILE A 632 -30.62 -10.81 19.87
C ILE A 632 -31.93 -10.20 20.39
N GLN A 633 -31.92 -8.94 20.86
CA GLN A 633 -33.16 -8.27 21.27
C GLN A 633 -34.17 -8.13 20.12
N PHE A 634 -33.71 -7.82 18.90
CA PHE A 634 -34.58 -7.71 17.73
C PHE A 634 -34.88 -9.05 17.04
N ARG A 635 -33.95 -10.01 17.10
CA ARG A 635 -33.98 -11.32 16.44
C ARG A 635 -33.59 -12.43 17.42
N PRO A 636 -34.42 -12.74 18.43
CA PRO A 636 -34.07 -13.72 19.48
C PRO A 636 -33.90 -15.15 18.97
N ARG A 637 -34.43 -15.47 17.78
CA ARG A 637 -34.29 -16.78 17.11
C ARG A 637 -33.10 -16.87 16.14
N GLY A 638 -32.25 -15.84 16.08
CA GLY A 638 -31.15 -15.74 15.14
C GLY A 638 -31.57 -15.33 13.71
N ILE A 639 -30.60 -15.35 12.80
CA ILE A 639 -30.79 -15.03 11.37
C ILE A 639 -31.76 -16.03 10.73
N ILE A 640 -31.56 -17.33 10.98
CA ILE A 640 -32.37 -18.41 10.42
C ILE A 640 -32.99 -19.24 11.54
N ALA A 641 -34.27 -19.01 11.81
CA ALA A 641 -35.03 -19.80 12.78
C ALA A 641 -35.24 -21.25 12.29
N LEU A 642 -35.18 -22.20 13.22
CA LEU A 642 -35.62 -23.58 12.96
C LEU A 642 -37.13 -23.60 12.72
N ARG A 643 -37.58 -24.24 11.62
CA ARG A 643 -39.01 -24.48 11.34
C ARG A 643 -39.40 -25.88 11.85
N GLY A 644 -40.32 -25.95 12.82
CA GLY A 644 -40.91 -27.20 13.32
C GLY A 644 -41.83 -26.96 14.54
N ARG A 645 -42.69 -27.94 14.88
CA ARG A 645 -43.64 -27.86 16.01
C ARG A 645 -42.98 -27.68 17.39
N ALA A 646 -41.69 -27.93 17.52
CA ALA A 646 -40.90 -27.65 18.72
C ALA A 646 -40.50 -26.16 18.88
N ALA A 647 -40.93 -25.27 17.97
CA ALA A 647 -40.68 -23.84 18.05
C ALA A 647 -41.69 -23.08 18.93
N GLY A 648 -42.70 -23.78 19.46
CA GLY A 648 -43.68 -23.24 20.39
C GLY A 648 -43.72 -24.11 21.64
N ASP A 649 -42.77 -23.89 22.53
CA ASP A 649 -42.90 -23.99 23.98
C ASP A 649 -41.84 -23.07 24.61
#